data_AF-A0A7J7Q3I1-F1
#
_entry.id   AF-A0A7J7Q3I1-F1
#
_cell.length_a   1.000
_cell.length_b   1.000
_cell.length_c   1.000
_cell.angle_alpha   90.00
_cell.angle_beta   90.00
_cell.angle_gamma   90.00
#
_symmetry.space_group_name_H-M   'P 1'
#
loop_
_entity.id
_entity.type
_entity.pdbx_description
1 polymer ?
#
loop_
_entity_poly.entity_id
_entity_poly.type
_entity_poly.pdbx_seq_one_letter_code
_entity_poly.pdbx_strand_id
1 'polypeptide(L)'
;MEFLARGLYPSYATRADRLRRYRQLLAELRRLASNAEHDDVPMCVEIDGMKFWMTQELTIMAGRGLSYEAAPVDLHRHVLDCVITSTHLLRLWTDRPSVLQGSSAVARLLTSVVMSYVGYPWEGPSRAKVRRHALTPGFLAAYSASCERLAADLDKARTAPLHIAEMTVVLLWTWRAAVQSFDTTGAAAASDAAMQPLLLPVLQLAGAALRCWAGPAAAHERGERQSKAIEAAVDVSVLLAKGAADVTNSLRLQHSAALPWLTLASTGVAESHEAQWLLCCFVALIAQELHKQLQGKQPAVLPATGTSKLQQQQQQVQAQERVRVAPVHKRLLEGLRVPGLIGWEYAGHTSTLVWQEPQADGAVLACAVFNSQLAYVDERSGRVRPQPVRQPPLLTATVHLRRAAVLLELCLLFPEANLLLLALQCIQKEVECMYHCLVREVGSDDAAWGRVYAAVMSGLMPAVLQQLLPVLPRVLQQAGQEQAGQFTVYSRAAAELGILLAAVLPGAHCPQQQLLAAMQHPSSVRALESSVRCWVHLHATQPDCLVEPHHDLRLTQGLAAVLTPPPAAYAAPAAAAAAAAAAAAAATPAGLYASPECFALCVTCLKAGMVAAASPQHMRHEDALKLLGNLLAAVTSVPAQLALTHESATTAAAAAAAAAAGSSAQGSAQQNEPGSGLLQQQEGLTGSLKQLLTAATTGGRIRPSPETPSSMVDFDALGAMLGLKALIGAELAQQLVDYGFALSGRFPCKLCCNAPGCTNLPKFSELEAVGGKSCMCGRCKTARYCCRGCQEDHWKAHKHACRALAAQQQQQ
;
A
#
# COMPACT_ATOMS: atom_id res chain seq x y z
N MET A 1 9.04 -15.44 -46.29
CA MET A 1 8.74 -16.27 -47.49
C MET A 1 8.83 -15.46 -48.77
N GLU A 2 8.20 -14.29 -48.86
CA GLU A 2 8.29 -13.43 -50.07
C GLU A 2 9.73 -12.96 -50.40
N PHE A 3 10.55 -12.60 -49.41
CA PHE A 3 11.96 -12.23 -49.62
C PHE A 3 12.85 -13.39 -50.09
N LEU A 4 12.59 -14.60 -49.60
CA LEU A 4 13.24 -15.82 -50.10
C LEU A 4 12.84 -16.11 -51.55
N ALA A 5 11.56 -15.90 -51.88
CA ALA A 5 11.04 -16.08 -53.23
C ALA A 5 11.60 -15.05 -54.23
N ARG A 6 11.99 -13.86 -53.75
CA ARG A 6 12.62 -12.81 -54.56
C ARG A 6 14.14 -12.99 -54.75
N GLY A 7 14.75 -14.03 -54.19
CA GLY A 7 16.19 -14.31 -54.38
C GLY A 7 17.11 -13.23 -53.80
N LEU A 8 16.63 -12.44 -52.84
CA LEU A 8 17.37 -11.28 -52.30
C LEU A 8 18.49 -11.67 -51.33
N TYR A 9 18.51 -12.92 -50.86
CA TYR A 9 19.59 -13.44 -50.03
C TYR A 9 20.55 -14.29 -50.87
N PRO A 10 21.87 -14.18 -50.64
CA PRO A 10 22.84 -15.01 -51.34
C PRO A 10 22.52 -16.50 -51.13
N SER A 11 22.32 -17.23 -52.23
CA SER A 11 22.13 -18.67 -52.18
C SER A 11 23.48 -19.34 -51.94
N TYR A 12 23.70 -19.79 -50.70
CA TYR A 12 24.89 -20.59 -50.36
C TYR A 12 24.63 -22.08 -50.64
N ALA A 13 25.56 -22.71 -51.35
CA ALA A 13 25.48 -24.12 -51.75
C ALA A 13 25.44 -25.07 -50.55
N THR A 14 26.14 -24.74 -49.45
CA THR A 14 26.18 -25.56 -48.24
C THR A 14 26.06 -24.73 -46.96
N ARG A 15 25.66 -25.38 -45.85
CA ARG A 15 25.67 -24.80 -44.48
C ARG A 15 27.06 -24.32 -44.07
N ALA A 16 28.11 -25.06 -44.46
CA ALA A 16 29.49 -24.72 -44.15
C ALA A 16 29.97 -23.45 -44.88
N ASP A 17 29.60 -23.29 -46.16
CA ASP A 17 29.95 -22.10 -46.94
C ASP A 17 29.27 -20.85 -46.38
N ARG A 18 28.00 -20.98 -45.99
CA ARG A 18 27.23 -19.92 -45.33
C ARG A 18 27.90 -19.45 -44.03
N LEU A 19 28.24 -20.40 -43.15
CA LEU A 19 28.94 -20.11 -41.90
C LEU A 19 30.32 -19.47 -42.13
N ARG A 20 31.07 -19.92 -43.14
CA ARG A 20 32.36 -19.33 -43.50
C ARG A 20 32.18 -17.87 -43.91
N ARG A 21 31.21 -17.58 -44.78
CA ARG A 21 30.94 -16.20 -45.23
C ARG A 21 30.48 -15.31 -44.08
N TYR A 22 29.58 -15.79 -43.21
CA TYR A 22 29.15 -14.99 -42.06
C TYR A 22 30.27 -14.71 -41.06
N ARG A 23 31.23 -15.62 -40.85
CA ARG A 23 32.42 -15.33 -40.05
C ARG A 23 33.30 -14.24 -40.68
N GLN A 24 33.47 -14.27 -42.00
CA GLN A 24 34.18 -13.22 -42.73
C GLN A 24 33.47 -11.88 -42.58
N LEU A 25 32.14 -11.84 -42.76
CA LEU A 25 31.30 -10.66 -42.56
C LEU A 25 31.45 -10.07 -41.16
N LEU A 26 31.43 -10.91 -40.11
CA LEU A 26 31.64 -10.47 -38.72
C LEU A 26 33.06 -9.92 -38.49
N ALA A 27 34.07 -10.48 -39.14
CA ALA A 27 35.44 -9.96 -39.06
C ALA A 27 35.60 -8.62 -39.82
N GLU A 28 34.98 -8.50 -40.99
CA GLU A 28 34.90 -7.26 -41.78
C GLU A 28 34.24 -6.16 -40.96
N LEU A 29 33.12 -6.45 -40.30
CA LEU A 29 32.42 -5.51 -39.41
C LEU A 29 33.31 -5.00 -38.28
N ARG A 30 34.01 -5.89 -37.56
CA ARG A 30 34.92 -5.48 -36.49
C ARG A 30 36.06 -4.58 -37.00
N ARG A 31 36.51 -4.80 -38.24
CA ARG A 31 37.54 -3.95 -38.87
C ARG A 31 36.97 -2.59 -39.27
N LEU A 32 35.83 -2.57 -39.95
CA LEU A 32 35.21 -1.36 -40.51
C LEU A 32 34.61 -0.43 -39.45
N ALA A 33 34.11 -0.98 -38.35
CA ALA A 33 33.50 -0.20 -37.27
C ALA A 33 34.47 0.80 -36.59
N SER A 34 35.78 0.69 -36.86
CA SER A 34 36.78 1.69 -36.45
C SER A 34 36.66 3.05 -37.19
N ASN A 35 36.06 3.07 -38.39
CA ASN A 35 36.03 4.22 -39.32
C ASN A 35 34.62 4.53 -39.87
N ALA A 36 33.55 4.00 -39.26
CA ALA A 36 32.23 3.92 -39.89
C ALA A 36 31.50 5.27 -39.99
N GLU A 37 31.63 5.95 -41.13
CA GLU A 37 30.74 7.08 -41.48
C GLU A 37 29.58 6.68 -42.40
N HIS A 38 29.55 5.47 -42.97
CA HIS A 38 28.56 5.08 -43.99
C HIS A 38 27.94 3.71 -43.71
N ASP A 39 26.61 3.64 -43.86
CA ASP A 39 25.87 2.39 -43.93
C ASP A 39 26.12 1.67 -45.24
N ASP A 40 26.86 0.59 -45.17
CA ASP A 40 26.91 -0.38 -46.24
C ASP A 40 25.59 -1.17 -46.26
N VAL A 41 24.61 -0.66 -47.01
CA VAL A 41 23.28 -1.29 -47.20
C VAL A 41 23.41 -2.78 -47.59
N PRO A 42 24.28 -3.18 -48.55
CA PRO A 42 24.61 -4.58 -48.81
C PRO A 42 24.98 -5.38 -47.56
N MET A 43 25.82 -4.82 -46.68
CA MET A 43 26.22 -5.47 -45.44
C MET A 43 25.04 -5.69 -44.50
N CYS A 44 24.16 -4.69 -44.35
CA CYS A 44 22.95 -4.82 -43.55
C CYS A 44 22.02 -5.91 -44.07
N VAL A 45 21.84 -6.01 -45.39
CA VAL A 45 21.05 -7.08 -46.04
C VAL A 45 21.66 -8.45 -45.76
N GLU A 46 22.98 -8.57 -45.80
CA GLU A 46 23.67 -9.84 -45.53
C GLU A 46 23.54 -10.28 -44.06
N ILE A 47 23.64 -9.34 -43.11
CA ILE A 47 23.42 -9.60 -41.68
C ILE A 47 21.96 -9.96 -41.40
N ASP A 48 21.01 -9.32 -42.06
CA ASP A 48 19.60 -9.69 -41.94
C ASP A 48 19.34 -11.11 -42.47
N GLY A 49 19.99 -11.47 -43.58
CA GLY A 49 20.01 -12.85 -44.09
C GLY A 49 20.60 -13.84 -43.09
N MET A 50 21.69 -13.45 -42.41
CA MET A 50 22.29 -14.24 -41.34
C MET A 50 21.32 -14.42 -40.17
N LYS A 51 20.64 -13.36 -39.74
CA LYS A 51 19.63 -13.42 -38.69
C LYS A 51 18.49 -14.38 -39.06
N PHE A 52 17.93 -14.23 -40.26
CA PHE A 52 16.86 -15.09 -40.74
C PHE A 52 17.30 -16.56 -40.77
N TRP A 53 18.49 -16.84 -41.30
CA TRP A 53 19.04 -18.19 -41.32
C TRP A 53 19.24 -18.76 -39.91
N MET A 54 19.79 -17.96 -38.98
CA MET A 54 19.96 -18.37 -37.59
C MET A 54 18.63 -18.73 -36.92
N THR A 55 17.60 -17.91 -37.10
CA THR A 55 16.26 -18.22 -36.59
C THR A 55 15.69 -19.51 -37.21
N GLN A 56 15.93 -19.74 -38.50
CA GLN A 56 15.52 -20.97 -39.18
C GLN A 56 16.23 -22.21 -38.61
N GLU A 57 17.54 -22.15 -38.42
CA GLU A 57 18.31 -23.27 -37.84
C GLU A 57 17.81 -23.58 -36.43
N LEU A 58 17.62 -22.57 -35.59
CA LEU A 58 17.04 -22.74 -34.26
C LEU A 58 15.63 -23.36 -34.35
N THR A 59 14.77 -22.89 -35.25
CA THR A 59 13.42 -23.45 -35.42
C THR A 59 13.43 -24.93 -35.82
N ILE A 60 14.33 -25.31 -36.74
CA ILE A 60 14.51 -26.72 -37.14
C ILE A 60 14.95 -27.57 -35.95
N MET A 61 15.79 -27.02 -35.08
CA MET A 61 16.24 -27.70 -33.86
C MET A 61 15.12 -27.84 -32.83
N ALA A 62 14.24 -26.84 -32.69
CA ALA A 62 13.09 -26.91 -31.79
C ALA A 62 12.15 -28.04 -32.19
N GLY A 63 11.86 -28.17 -33.48
CA GLY A 63 11.05 -29.28 -34.00
C GLY A 63 11.66 -30.67 -33.77
N ARG A 64 12.93 -30.75 -33.38
CA ARG A 64 13.65 -31.99 -33.08
C ARG A 64 13.92 -32.21 -31.58
N GLY A 65 13.51 -31.28 -30.71
CA GLY A 65 13.78 -31.36 -29.27
C GLY A 65 15.26 -31.41 -28.91
N LEU A 66 16.12 -30.75 -29.70
CA LEU A 66 17.57 -30.87 -29.50
C LEU A 66 18.02 -30.07 -28.26
N SER A 67 18.79 -30.74 -27.40
CA SER A 67 19.53 -30.09 -26.31
C SER A 67 20.71 -29.27 -26.86
N TYR A 68 21.33 -28.46 -26.01
CA TYR A 68 22.57 -27.73 -26.36
C TYR A 68 23.68 -28.68 -26.80
N GLU A 69 23.79 -29.85 -26.18
CA GLU A 69 24.81 -30.84 -26.51
C GLU A 69 24.56 -31.50 -27.88
N ALA A 70 23.30 -31.61 -28.27
CA ALA A 70 22.90 -32.16 -29.56
C ALA A 70 22.91 -31.12 -30.69
N ALA A 71 23.06 -29.84 -30.34
CA ALA A 71 23.22 -28.77 -31.29
C ALA A 71 24.60 -28.81 -31.96
N PRO A 72 24.69 -28.48 -33.26
CA PRO A 72 25.96 -28.48 -33.96
C PRO A 72 26.97 -27.49 -33.34
N VAL A 73 28.20 -27.95 -33.07
CA VAL A 73 29.28 -27.14 -32.45
C VAL A 73 29.58 -25.86 -33.24
N ASP A 74 29.45 -25.92 -34.56
CA ASP A 74 29.67 -24.80 -35.46
C ASP A 74 28.65 -23.67 -35.28
N LEU A 75 27.42 -23.99 -34.88
CA LEU A 75 26.37 -23.05 -34.53
C LEU A 75 26.75 -22.27 -33.26
N HIS A 76 27.15 -22.96 -32.19
CA HIS A 76 27.58 -22.32 -30.95
C HIS A 76 28.77 -21.39 -31.16
N ARG A 77 29.77 -21.82 -31.93
CA ARG A 77 30.92 -20.99 -32.29
C ARG A 77 30.47 -19.74 -33.06
N HIS A 78 29.54 -19.89 -34.00
CA HIS A 78 29.04 -18.76 -34.76
C HIS A 78 28.25 -17.76 -33.89
N VAL A 79 27.48 -18.24 -32.92
CA VAL A 79 26.81 -17.36 -31.94
C VAL A 79 27.83 -16.62 -31.09
N LEU A 80 28.89 -17.29 -30.64
CA LEU A 80 29.96 -16.63 -29.90
C LEU A 80 30.61 -15.52 -30.74
N ASP A 81 30.84 -15.78 -32.03
CA ASP A 81 31.31 -14.73 -32.95
C ASP A 81 30.31 -13.56 -33.02
N CYS A 82 29.01 -13.82 -33.08
CA CYS A 82 27.97 -12.79 -33.05
C CYS A 82 27.99 -12.00 -31.73
N VAL A 83 28.15 -12.66 -30.58
CA VAL A 83 28.24 -12.04 -29.25
C VAL A 83 29.45 -11.12 -29.17
N ILE A 84 30.62 -11.58 -29.61
CA ILE A 84 31.86 -10.78 -29.62
C ILE A 84 31.69 -9.56 -30.53
N THR A 85 31.12 -9.72 -31.72
CA THR A 85 30.89 -8.59 -32.64
C THR A 85 29.85 -7.62 -32.08
N SER A 86 28.74 -8.12 -31.53
CA SER A 86 27.72 -7.28 -30.89
C SER A 86 28.32 -6.48 -29.73
N THR A 87 29.15 -7.12 -28.90
CA THR A 87 29.88 -6.45 -27.81
C THR A 87 30.71 -5.28 -28.33
N HIS A 88 31.48 -5.50 -29.40
CA HIS A 88 32.32 -4.46 -30.00
C HIS A 88 31.48 -3.30 -30.54
N LEU A 89 30.41 -3.60 -31.28
CA LEU A 89 29.53 -2.58 -31.85
C LEU A 89 28.76 -1.80 -30.79
N LEU A 90 28.29 -2.45 -29.72
CA LEU A 90 27.63 -1.79 -28.60
C LEU A 90 28.56 -0.82 -27.88
N ARG A 91 29.84 -1.18 -27.69
CA ARG A 91 30.85 -0.27 -27.13
C ARG A 91 31.09 0.93 -28.02
N LEU A 92 31.33 0.69 -29.31
CA LEU A 92 31.51 1.78 -30.28
C LEU A 92 30.29 2.70 -30.33
N TRP A 93 29.08 2.14 -30.30
CA TRP A 93 27.82 2.87 -30.25
C TRP A 93 27.70 3.73 -28.99
N THR A 94 28.06 3.18 -27.84
CA THR A 94 28.06 3.90 -26.56
C THR A 94 29.05 5.07 -26.57
N ASP A 95 30.25 4.85 -27.12
CA ASP A 95 31.33 5.84 -27.13
C ASP A 95 31.13 6.94 -28.19
N ARG A 96 30.49 6.62 -29.31
CA ARG A 96 30.36 7.51 -30.49
C ARG A 96 28.95 7.47 -31.11
N PRO A 97 27.90 7.92 -30.39
CA PRO A 97 26.53 7.81 -30.89
C PRO A 97 26.25 8.61 -32.17
N SER A 98 26.94 9.74 -32.39
CA SER A 98 26.80 10.57 -33.60
C SER A 98 27.33 9.91 -34.87
N VAL A 99 28.34 9.05 -34.74
CA VAL A 99 29.01 8.36 -35.86
C VAL A 99 28.14 7.19 -36.36
N LEU A 100 27.18 6.73 -35.56
CA LEU A 100 26.52 5.45 -35.75
C LEU A 100 25.01 5.55 -36.00
N GLN A 101 24.54 6.72 -36.47
CA GLN A 101 23.17 6.84 -37.00
C GLN A 101 22.91 5.76 -38.05
N GLY A 102 23.93 5.44 -38.85
CA GLY A 102 23.87 4.30 -39.74
C GLY A 102 24.07 2.94 -39.04
N SER A 103 25.21 2.73 -38.37
CA SER A 103 25.58 1.41 -37.83
C SER A 103 24.63 0.86 -36.76
N SER A 104 23.66 1.66 -36.31
CA SER A 104 22.57 1.22 -35.44
C SER A 104 21.83 0.01 -36.00
N ALA A 105 21.67 -0.10 -37.33
CA ALA A 105 21.02 -1.24 -37.97
C ALA A 105 21.80 -2.54 -37.78
N VAL A 106 23.11 -2.51 -38.01
CA VAL A 106 24.03 -3.65 -37.84
C VAL A 106 24.05 -4.10 -36.37
N ALA A 107 24.25 -3.16 -35.44
CA ALA A 107 24.27 -3.47 -34.01
C ALA A 107 22.94 -4.09 -33.56
N ARG A 108 21.81 -3.58 -34.04
CA ARG A 108 20.48 -4.14 -33.78
C ARG A 108 20.31 -5.56 -34.33
N LEU A 109 20.65 -5.78 -35.59
CA LEU A 109 20.47 -7.08 -36.23
C LEU A 109 21.30 -8.15 -35.53
N LEU A 110 22.56 -7.84 -35.19
CA LEU A 110 23.42 -8.76 -34.46
C LEU A 110 22.95 -9.01 -33.03
N THR A 111 22.54 -7.97 -32.31
CA THR A 111 21.95 -8.12 -30.97
C THR A 111 20.67 -8.97 -31.03
N SER A 112 19.87 -8.82 -32.10
CA SER A 112 18.69 -9.67 -32.34
C SER A 112 19.04 -11.14 -32.60
N VAL A 113 20.21 -11.46 -33.15
CA VAL A 113 20.70 -12.85 -33.27
C VAL A 113 21.02 -13.42 -31.90
N VAL A 114 21.73 -12.64 -31.05
CA VAL A 114 22.03 -13.03 -29.67
C VAL A 114 20.73 -13.26 -28.89
N MET A 115 19.77 -12.34 -29.00
CA MET A 115 18.44 -12.46 -28.40
C MET A 115 17.71 -13.73 -28.85
N SER A 116 17.70 -14.04 -30.15
CA SER A 116 17.03 -15.24 -30.69
C SER A 116 17.64 -16.53 -30.16
N TYR A 117 18.97 -16.55 -29.99
CA TYR A 117 19.68 -17.68 -29.44
C TYR A 117 19.44 -17.87 -27.93
N VAL A 118 19.45 -16.78 -27.16
CA VAL A 118 19.22 -16.81 -25.71
C VAL A 118 17.76 -17.12 -25.38
N GLY A 119 16.81 -16.56 -26.15
CA GLY A 119 15.37 -16.78 -25.98
C GLY A 119 14.86 -18.11 -26.54
N TYR A 120 15.72 -18.92 -27.17
CA TYR A 120 15.35 -20.25 -27.61
C TYR A 120 15.03 -21.15 -26.40
N PRO A 121 13.97 -21.99 -26.45
CA PRO A 121 13.54 -22.82 -25.34
C PRO A 121 14.44 -24.04 -25.11
N TRP A 122 15.72 -23.81 -24.77
CA TRP A 122 16.67 -24.87 -24.45
C TRP A 122 16.15 -25.74 -23.30
N GLU A 123 16.35 -27.06 -23.37
CA GLU A 123 15.86 -28.00 -22.36
C GLU A 123 16.90 -28.28 -21.27
N GLY A 124 16.42 -28.43 -20.03
CA GLY A 124 17.25 -28.86 -18.89
C GLY A 124 18.53 -28.04 -18.65
N PRO A 125 19.70 -28.66 -18.40
CA PRO A 125 20.95 -27.97 -18.06
C PRO A 125 21.53 -27.15 -19.22
N SER A 126 21.04 -27.37 -20.45
CA SER A 126 21.45 -26.62 -21.64
C SER A 126 21.23 -25.12 -21.50
N ARG A 127 20.17 -24.68 -20.78
CA ARG A 127 19.90 -23.26 -20.51
C ARG A 127 21.09 -22.57 -19.84
N ALA A 128 21.65 -23.17 -18.79
CA ALA A 128 22.77 -22.58 -18.07
C ALA A 128 24.04 -22.48 -18.95
N LYS A 129 24.27 -23.46 -19.82
CA LYS A 129 25.41 -23.44 -20.77
C LYS A 129 25.26 -22.33 -21.80
N VAL A 130 24.06 -22.18 -22.37
CA VAL A 130 23.72 -21.10 -23.31
C VAL A 130 23.95 -19.74 -22.67
N ARG A 131 23.48 -19.54 -21.45
CA ARG A 131 23.69 -18.29 -20.71
C ARG A 131 25.17 -17.97 -20.55
N ARG A 132 25.99 -18.94 -20.10
CA ARG A 132 27.44 -18.73 -19.97
C ARG A 132 28.13 -18.39 -21.29
N HIS A 133 27.64 -18.90 -22.42
CA HIS A 133 28.23 -18.65 -23.73
C HIS A 133 27.76 -17.32 -24.36
N ALA A 134 26.49 -16.96 -24.18
CA ALA A 134 25.91 -15.77 -24.81
C ALA A 134 26.02 -14.51 -23.94
N LEU A 135 25.85 -14.65 -22.62
CA LEU A 135 25.90 -13.56 -21.64
C LEU A 135 27.31 -13.45 -21.05
N THR A 136 28.31 -13.35 -21.93
CA THR A 136 29.70 -13.19 -21.49
C THR A 136 29.86 -11.87 -20.73
N PRO A 137 30.77 -11.78 -19.73
CA PRO A 137 30.98 -10.54 -18.97
C PRO A 137 31.25 -9.33 -19.86
N GLY A 138 31.98 -9.51 -20.96
CA GLY A 138 32.27 -8.46 -21.93
C GLY A 138 31.01 -7.92 -22.62
N PHE A 139 30.10 -8.82 -23.03
CA PHE A 139 28.81 -8.46 -23.63
C PHE A 139 27.91 -7.74 -22.63
N LEU A 140 27.80 -8.27 -21.41
CA LEU A 140 26.97 -7.69 -20.36
C LEU A 140 27.41 -6.26 -20.00
N ALA A 141 28.72 -6.01 -19.87
CA ALA A 141 29.24 -4.68 -19.63
C ALA A 141 28.94 -3.70 -20.79
N ALA A 142 29.10 -4.14 -22.04
CA ALA A 142 28.80 -3.31 -23.21
C ALA A 142 27.28 -3.02 -23.34
N TYR A 143 26.45 -4.03 -23.07
CA TYR A 143 25.00 -3.92 -23.05
C TYR A 143 24.53 -2.94 -21.97
N SER A 144 25.08 -3.05 -20.75
CA SER A 144 24.79 -2.15 -19.62
C SER A 144 25.09 -0.69 -19.99
N ALA A 145 26.32 -0.43 -20.45
CA ALA A 145 26.75 0.91 -20.84
C ALA A 145 25.89 1.49 -21.99
N SER A 146 25.47 0.64 -22.94
CA SER A 146 24.55 1.06 -24.00
C SER A 146 23.17 1.43 -23.46
N CYS A 147 22.64 0.68 -22.50
CA CYS A 147 21.35 1.00 -21.87
C CYS A 147 21.39 2.33 -21.12
N GLU A 148 22.42 2.53 -20.29
CA GLU A 148 22.63 3.78 -19.53
C GLU A 148 22.76 4.98 -20.46
N ARG A 149 23.58 4.84 -21.52
CA ARG A 149 23.78 5.90 -22.50
C ARG A 149 22.48 6.25 -23.22
N LEU A 150 21.74 5.23 -23.66
CA LEU A 150 20.49 5.43 -24.38
C LEU A 150 19.40 6.02 -23.48
N ALA A 151 19.35 5.62 -22.21
CA ALA A 151 18.49 6.24 -21.21
C ALA A 151 18.79 7.74 -21.07
N ALA A 152 20.08 8.09 -20.92
CA ALA A 152 20.51 9.48 -20.78
C ALA A 152 20.22 10.33 -22.04
N ASP A 153 20.34 9.75 -23.23
CA ASP A 153 20.01 10.42 -24.48
C ASP A 153 18.48 10.58 -24.66
N LEU A 154 17.69 9.58 -24.28
CA LEU A 154 16.22 9.63 -24.29
C LEU A 154 15.65 10.66 -23.31
N ASP A 155 16.20 10.77 -22.10
CA ASP A 155 15.76 11.76 -21.11
C ASP A 155 16.03 13.21 -21.55
N LYS A 156 17.01 13.42 -22.44
CA LYS A 156 17.28 14.73 -23.05
C LYS A 156 16.42 14.99 -24.29
N ALA A 157 15.97 13.94 -24.97
CA ALA A 157 15.25 14.03 -26.23
C ALA A 157 13.77 14.39 -25.99
N ARG A 158 13.31 15.50 -26.58
CA ARG A 158 11.87 15.82 -26.67
C ARG A 158 11.14 14.88 -27.64
N THR A 159 11.83 14.51 -28.72
CA THR A 159 11.39 13.56 -29.74
C THR A 159 12.60 12.74 -30.17
N ALA A 160 12.64 11.45 -29.84
CA ALA A 160 13.76 10.61 -30.24
C ALA A 160 13.63 10.17 -31.71
N PRO A 161 14.73 10.17 -32.48
CA PRO A 161 14.78 9.59 -33.82
C PRO A 161 14.29 8.13 -33.88
N LEU A 162 13.78 7.71 -35.03
CA LEU A 162 13.19 6.40 -35.25
C LEU A 162 14.16 5.23 -34.95
N HIS A 163 15.44 5.39 -35.31
CA HIS A 163 16.48 4.38 -35.08
C HIS A 163 16.76 4.16 -33.58
N ILE A 164 16.59 5.19 -32.74
CA ILE A 164 16.71 5.07 -31.28
C ILE A 164 15.60 4.17 -30.74
N ALA A 165 14.36 4.36 -31.20
CA ALA A 165 13.23 3.50 -30.78
C ALA A 165 13.48 2.03 -31.09
N GLU A 166 13.99 1.73 -32.28
CA GLU A 166 14.31 0.37 -32.67
C GLU A 166 15.47 -0.24 -31.87
N MET A 167 16.50 0.56 -31.54
CA MET A 167 17.59 0.11 -30.69
C MET A 167 17.12 -0.17 -29.27
N THR A 168 16.28 0.70 -28.70
CA THR A 168 15.66 0.49 -27.39
C THR A 168 14.85 -0.80 -27.37
N VAL A 169 14.00 -1.05 -28.38
CA VAL A 169 13.25 -2.31 -28.50
C VAL A 169 14.17 -3.52 -28.46
N VAL A 170 15.23 -3.51 -29.26
CA VAL A 170 16.17 -4.63 -29.34
C VAL A 170 16.88 -4.87 -28.00
N LEU A 171 17.35 -3.81 -27.33
CA LEU A 171 17.99 -3.96 -26.02
C LEU A 171 17.00 -4.54 -24.99
N LEU A 172 15.84 -3.92 -24.82
CA LEU A 172 14.84 -4.35 -23.83
C LEU A 172 14.36 -5.80 -24.08
N TRP A 173 14.12 -6.19 -25.34
CA TRP A 173 13.77 -7.57 -25.68
C TRP A 173 14.93 -8.54 -25.50
N THR A 174 16.17 -8.10 -25.66
CA THR A 174 17.36 -8.92 -25.34
C THR A 174 17.43 -9.23 -23.86
N TRP A 175 17.17 -8.23 -22.99
CA TRP A 175 17.08 -8.47 -21.56
C TRP A 175 15.93 -9.42 -21.21
N ARG A 176 14.74 -9.23 -21.80
CA ARG A 176 13.61 -10.16 -21.62
C ARG A 176 13.98 -11.59 -22.02
N ALA A 177 14.61 -11.79 -23.18
CA ALA A 177 15.06 -13.11 -23.62
C ALA A 177 16.08 -13.70 -22.63
N ALA A 178 17.00 -12.88 -22.11
CA ALA A 178 17.95 -13.28 -21.08
C ALA A 178 17.24 -13.72 -19.80
N VAL A 179 16.27 -12.96 -19.29
CA VAL A 179 15.48 -13.32 -18.11
C VAL A 179 14.74 -14.65 -18.32
N GLN A 180 14.06 -14.81 -19.46
CA GLN A 180 13.32 -16.03 -19.81
C GLN A 180 14.21 -17.28 -19.93
N SER A 181 15.51 -17.09 -20.19
CA SER A 181 16.46 -18.20 -20.26
C SER A 181 16.81 -18.80 -18.89
N PHE A 182 16.48 -18.12 -17.78
CA PHE A 182 16.65 -18.65 -16.42
C PHE A 182 15.48 -19.55 -16.02
N ASP A 183 14.26 -19.02 -16.15
CA ASP A 183 13.00 -19.67 -15.79
C ASP A 183 11.83 -18.94 -16.49
N THR A 184 10.65 -19.55 -16.47
CA THR A 184 9.41 -18.94 -17.02
C THR A 184 8.91 -17.77 -16.16
N THR A 185 9.37 -17.71 -14.92
CA THR A 185 8.97 -16.78 -13.86
C THR A 185 9.84 -15.51 -13.82
N GLY A 186 11.12 -15.61 -14.16
CA GLY A 186 12.10 -14.53 -14.05
C GLY A 186 12.75 -14.41 -12.66
N ALA A 187 12.23 -15.13 -11.66
CA ALA A 187 12.70 -15.07 -10.28
C ALA A 187 14.16 -15.54 -10.14
N ALA A 188 14.54 -16.63 -10.83
CA ALA A 188 15.91 -17.11 -10.83
C ALA A 188 16.88 -16.10 -11.46
N ALA A 189 16.44 -15.35 -12.48
CA ALA A 189 17.25 -14.32 -13.11
C ALA A 189 17.57 -13.16 -12.15
N ALA A 190 16.60 -12.72 -11.34
CA ALA A 190 16.82 -11.63 -10.38
C ALA A 190 17.86 -11.97 -9.30
N SER A 191 18.00 -13.26 -8.97
CA SER A 191 19.00 -13.76 -8.00
C SER A 191 20.38 -14.04 -8.60
N ASP A 192 20.51 -14.07 -9.94
CA ASP A 192 21.77 -14.44 -10.59
C ASP A 192 22.75 -13.26 -10.63
N ALA A 193 23.97 -13.49 -10.13
CA ALA A 193 25.01 -12.47 -10.02
C ALA A 193 25.42 -11.84 -11.37
N ALA A 194 25.23 -12.54 -12.50
CA ALA A 194 25.51 -11.98 -13.81
C ALA A 194 24.39 -11.04 -14.30
N MET A 195 23.15 -11.24 -13.86
CA MET A 195 22.00 -10.43 -14.26
C MET A 195 21.81 -9.19 -13.39
N GLN A 196 22.19 -9.25 -12.11
CA GLN A 196 22.02 -8.12 -11.18
C GLN A 196 22.59 -6.79 -11.71
N PRO A 197 23.81 -6.72 -12.28
CA PRO A 197 24.36 -5.47 -12.80
C PRO A 197 23.56 -4.89 -13.98
N LEU A 198 22.77 -5.70 -14.69
CA LEU A 198 21.97 -5.26 -15.83
C LEU A 198 20.64 -4.64 -15.43
N LEU A 199 20.14 -4.97 -14.24
CA LEU A 199 18.77 -4.66 -13.85
C LEU A 199 18.54 -3.15 -13.82
N LEU A 200 19.39 -2.40 -13.11
CA LEU A 200 19.27 -0.93 -13.03
C LEU A 200 19.40 -0.22 -14.40
N PRO A 201 20.42 -0.49 -15.24
CA PRO A 201 20.52 0.06 -16.59
C PRO A 201 19.27 -0.17 -17.46
N VAL A 202 18.69 -1.37 -17.38
CA VAL A 202 17.49 -1.72 -18.16
C VAL A 202 16.26 -0.98 -17.63
N LEU A 203 16.13 -0.84 -16.31
CA LEU A 203 15.06 -0.06 -15.70
C LEU A 203 15.17 1.44 -16.05
N GLN A 204 16.39 1.98 -16.06
CA GLN A 204 16.65 3.35 -16.51
C GLN A 204 16.25 3.53 -17.98
N LEU A 205 16.64 2.61 -18.87
CA LEU A 205 16.27 2.65 -20.28
C LEU A 205 14.75 2.55 -20.49
N ALA A 206 14.08 1.60 -19.81
CA ALA A 206 12.63 1.46 -19.89
C ALA A 206 11.91 2.71 -19.37
N GLY A 207 12.38 3.29 -18.25
CA GLY A 207 11.85 4.52 -17.71
C GLY A 207 11.97 5.72 -18.66
N ALA A 208 13.17 5.92 -19.23
CA ALA A 208 13.42 6.98 -20.19
C ALA A 208 12.61 6.81 -21.48
N ALA A 209 12.47 5.57 -21.97
CA ALA A 209 11.63 5.23 -23.13
C ALA A 209 10.17 5.62 -22.92
N LEU A 210 9.59 5.26 -21.76
CA LEU A 210 8.21 5.63 -21.43
C LEU A 210 8.04 7.14 -21.30
N ARG A 211 8.96 7.84 -20.63
CA ARG A 211 8.92 9.31 -20.54
C ARG A 211 9.03 10.00 -21.91
N CYS A 212 9.85 9.46 -22.80
CA CYS A 212 10.05 10.02 -24.14
C CYS A 212 8.83 9.79 -25.05
N TRP A 213 8.32 8.55 -25.14
CA TRP A 213 7.30 8.19 -26.13
C TRP A 213 5.87 8.07 -25.61
N ALA A 214 5.68 7.94 -24.29
CA ALA A 214 4.38 8.08 -23.67
C ALA A 214 4.23 9.43 -22.94
N GLY A 215 5.22 10.32 -23.04
CA GLY A 215 5.19 11.65 -22.46
C GLY A 215 4.16 12.60 -23.10
N PRO A 216 3.95 13.79 -22.50
CA PRO A 216 2.98 14.78 -23.01
C PRO A 216 3.22 15.19 -24.47
N ALA A 217 4.49 15.27 -24.88
CA ALA A 217 4.86 15.67 -26.25
C ALA A 217 4.53 14.60 -27.30
N ALA A 218 4.45 13.32 -26.93
CA ALA A 218 4.30 12.20 -27.84
C ALA A 218 2.86 11.70 -27.97
N ALA A 219 1.91 12.25 -27.20
CA ALA A 219 0.54 11.72 -27.14
C ALA A 219 -0.24 11.84 -28.46
N HIS A 220 0.14 12.76 -29.36
CA HIS A 220 -0.63 13.10 -30.57
C HIS A 220 -0.16 12.42 -31.87
N GLU A 221 1.08 11.92 -31.93
CA GLU A 221 1.65 11.34 -33.15
C GLU A 221 2.46 10.09 -32.81
N ARG A 222 1.78 8.96 -32.62
CA ARG A 222 2.42 7.68 -32.34
C ARG A 222 2.59 6.84 -33.60
N GLY A 223 3.84 6.66 -34.02
CA GLY A 223 4.20 5.68 -35.04
C GLY A 223 4.21 4.25 -34.50
N GLU A 224 4.10 3.26 -35.39
CA GLU A 224 4.14 1.83 -35.05
C GLU A 224 5.41 1.46 -34.25
N ARG A 225 6.57 2.01 -34.63
CA ARG A 225 7.85 1.69 -33.97
C ARG A 225 7.95 2.26 -32.55
N GLN A 226 7.39 3.45 -32.31
CA GLN A 226 7.32 4.02 -30.96
C GLN A 226 6.39 3.17 -30.08
N SER A 227 5.29 2.68 -30.65
CA SER A 227 4.36 1.79 -29.95
C SER A 227 5.08 0.50 -29.51
N LYS A 228 5.86 -0.14 -30.39
CA LYS A 228 6.69 -1.31 -30.03
C LYS A 228 7.71 -1.00 -28.93
N ALA A 229 8.27 0.20 -28.90
CA ALA A 229 9.22 0.61 -27.87
C ALA A 229 8.55 0.82 -26.52
N ILE A 230 7.33 1.38 -26.51
CA ILE A 230 6.47 1.45 -25.32
C ILE A 230 6.12 0.03 -24.84
N GLU A 231 5.70 -0.88 -25.74
CA GLU A 231 5.42 -2.28 -25.40
C GLU A 231 6.62 -2.96 -24.75
N ALA A 232 7.82 -2.81 -25.34
CA ALA A 232 9.06 -3.36 -24.81
C ALA A 232 9.41 -2.78 -23.43
N ALA A 233 9.13 -1.50 -23.18
CA ALA A 233 9.35 -0.88 -21.88
C ALA A 233 8.32 -1.34 -20.82
N VAL A 234 7.06 -1.51 -21.21
CA VAL A 234 6.02 -2.07 -20.34
C VAL A 234 6.31 -3.53 -20.00
N ASP A 235 6.83 -4.31 -20.95
CA ASP A 235 7.28 -5.69 -20.71
C ASP A 235 8.29 -5.77 -19.56
N VAL A 236 9.19 -4.79 -19.45
CA VAL A 236 10.16 -4.72 -18.35
C VAL A 236 9.45 -4.52 -17.01
N SER A 237 8.46 -3.63 -16.95
CA SER A 237 7.68 -3.41 -15.72
C SER A 237 6.87 -4.65 -15.33
N VAL A 238 6.30 -5.36 -16.31
CA VAL A 238 5.57 -6.62 -16.09
C VAL A 238 6.51 -7.70 -15.53
N LEU A 239 7.68 -7.88 -16.14
CA LEU A 239 8.68 -8.87 -15.68
C LEU A 239 9.20 -8.54 -14.28
N LEU A 240 9.42 -7.26 -13.98
CA LEU A 240 9.80 -6.80 -12.65
C LEU A 240 8.73 -7.13 -11.61
N ALA A 241 7.47 -6.82 -11.92
CA ALA A 241 6.35 -7.10 -11.04
C ALA A 241 6.13 -8.61 -10.82
N LYS A 242 6.22 -9.39 -11.88
CA LYS A 242 6.13 -10.86 -11.81
C LYS A 242 7.24 -11.45 -10.95
N GLY A 243 8.50 -11.05 -11.18
CA GLY A 243 9.62 -11.50 -10.36
C GLY A 243 9.44 -11.17 -8.88
N ALA A 244 8.91 -9.99 -8.55
CA ALA A 244 8.58 -9.64 -7.17
C ALA A 244 7.45 -10.48 -6.57
N ALA A 245 6.39 -10.73 -7.34
CA ALA A 245 5.29 -11.59 -6.90
C ALA A 245 5.77 -13.02 -6.63
N ASP A 246 6.58 -13.59 -7.52
CA ASP A 246 7.15 -14.95 -7.39
C ASP A 246 8.08 -15.07 -6.19
N VAL A 247 8.93 -14.06 -5.95
CA VAL A 247 9.76 -14.00 -4.74
C VAL A 247 8.86 -14.00 -3.51
N THR A 248 7.85 -13.13 -3.44
CA THR A 248 6.96 -13.03 -2.28
C THR A 248 6.18 -14.31 -2.02
N ASN A 249 5.68 -14.96 -3.07
CA ASN A 249 4.97 -16.23 -2.96
C ASN A 249 5.90 -17.33 -2.45
N SER A 250 7.15 -17.37 -2.91
CA SER A 250 8.17 -18.27 -2.38
C SER A 250 8.45 -17.99 -0.89
N LEU A 251 8.51 -16.72 -0.48
CA LEU A 251 8.69 -16.33 0.93
C LEU A 251 7.52 -16.82 1.80
N ARG A 252 6.29 -16.61 1.33
CA ARG A 252 5.07 -17.03 2.02
C ARG A 252 5.06 -18.53 2.26
N LEU A 253 5.44 -19.32 1.25
CA LEU A 253 5.49 -20.77 1.35
C LEU A 253 6.60 -21.28 2.26
N GLN A 254 7.71 -20.55 2.40
CA GLN A 254 8.89 -21.08 3.08
C GLN A 254 8.91 -20.91 4.60
N HIS A 255 8.02 -20.13 5.23
CA HIS A 255 7.78 -20.01 6.70
C HIS A 255 9.04 -19.86 7.63
N SER A 256 10.26 -19.78 7.08
CA SER A 256 11.53 -19.82 7.81
C SER A 256 12.21 -18.46 7.76
N ALA A 257 12.61 -17.96 8.94
CA ALA A 257 12.93 -16.57 9.25
C ALA A 257 14.25 -16.02 8.68
N ALA A 258 14.79 -16.55 7.59
CA ALA A 258 15.97 -15.97 6.94
C ALA A 258 15.84 -16.14 5.42
N LEU A 259 15.30 -15.12 4.75
CA LEU A 259 14.82 -15.24 3.38
C LEU A 259 15.34 -14.16 2.41
N PRO A 260 15.42 -14.46 1.09
CA PRO A 260 16.06 -13.73 -0.02
C PRO A 260 15.75 -12.25 -0.25
N TRP A 261 14.87 -11.64 0.54
CA TRP A 261 14.61 -10.20 0.43
C TRP A 261 15.89 -9.40 0.68
N LEU A 262 16.77 -9.87 1.58
CA LEU A 262 18.09 -9.31 1.82
C LEU A 262 18.99 -9.37 0.57
N THR A 263 18.78 -10.33 -0.34
CA THR A 263 19.59 -10.49 -1.55
C THR A 263 19.11 -9.65 -2.72
N LEU A 264 17.84 -9.20 -2.72
CA LEU A 264 17.31 -8.22 -3.69
C LEU A 264 17.45 -6.80 -3.13
N ALA A 265 17.23 -6.60 -1.84
CA ALA A 265 17.53 -5.35 -1.14
C ALA A 265 19.02 -5.01 -1.21
N SER A 266 19.93 -6.00 -1.19
CA SER A 266 21.37 -5.77 -1.37
C SER A 266 21.80 -5.35 -2.77
N THR A 267 20.89 -5.38 -3.77
CA THR A 267 21.26 -5.07 -5.18
C THR A 267 21.13 -3.58 -5.53
N GLY A 268 20.66 -2.73 -4.61
CA GLY A 268 20.37 -1.31 -4.90
C GLY A 268 19.18 -1.10 -5.84
N VAL A 269 18.60 -2.15 -6.44
CA VAL A 269 17.45 -2.04 -7.35
C VAL A 269 16.17 -1.75 -6.57
N ALA A 270 16.00 -2.35 -5.38
CA ALA A 270 14.87 -2.04 -4.52
C ALA A 270 14.86 -0.56 -4.07
N GLU A 271 16.05 0.02 -3.95
CA GLU A 271 16.32 1.43 -3.61
C GLU A 271 16.20 2.36 -4.83
N SER A 272 16.17 1.84 -6.06
CA SER A 272 16.16 2.66 -7.26
C SER A 272 14.81 3.38 -7.44
N HIS A 273 14.89 4.70 -7.61
CA HIS A 273 13.74 5.53 -7.97
C HIS A 273 13.11 5.10 -9.30
N GLU A 274 13.91 4.62 -10.26
CA GLU A 274 13.44 4.14 -11.56
C GLU A 274 12.62 2.85 -11.43
N ALA A 275 13.06 1.91 -10.60
CA ALA A 275 12.31 0.69 -10.32
C ALA A 275 10.92 1.04 -9.76
N GLN A 276 10.89 1.89 -8.74
CA GLN A 276 9.66 2.37 -8.10
C GLN A 276 8.74 3.12 -9.10
N TRP A 277 9.32 3.98 -9.93
CA TRP A 277 8.57 4.73 -10.94
C TRP A 277 7.94 3.82 -12.00
N LEU A 278 8.66 2.78 -12.45
CA LEU A 278 8.13 1.79 -13.39
C LEU A 278 7.00 0.96 -12.76
N LEU A 279 7.12 0.61 -11.47
CA LEU A 279 6.06 -0.09 -10.75
C LEU A 279 4.81 0.78 -10.60
N CYS A 280 4.95 2.09 -10.38
CA CYS A 280 3.82 3.00 -10.41
C CYS A 280 3.11 2.99 -11.79
N CYS A 281 3.87 2.94 -12.89
CA CYS A 281 3.30 2.80 -14.23
C CYS A 281 2.56 1.47 -14.38
N PHE A 282 3.16 0.37 -13.95
CA PHE A 282 2.56 -0.96 -14.01
C PHE A 282 1.24 -1.04 -13.22
N VAL A 283 1.22 -0.56 -11.98
CA VAL A 283 0.03 -0.53 -11.13
C VAL A 283 -1.10 0.25 -11.80
N ALA A 284 -0.79 1.41 -12.39
CA ALA A 284 -1.78 2.20 -13.12
C ALA A 284 -2.36 1.46 -14.33
N LEU A 285 -1.52 0.74 -15.09
CA LEU A 285 -1.94 -0.03 -16.25
C LEU A 285 -2.80 -1.24 -15.86
N ILE A 286 -2.41 -1.99 -14.83
CA ILE A 286 -3.21 -3.12 -14.31
C ILE A 286 -4.58 -2.64 -13.85
N ALA A 287 -4.65 -1.53 -13.11
CA ALA A 287 -5.92 -1.00 -12.65
C ALA A 287 -6.81 -0.52 -13.83
N GLN A 288 -6.22 0.01 -14.90
CA GLN A 288 -6.96 0.33 -16.13
C GLN A 288 -7.53 -0.91 -16.80
N GLU A 289 -6.75 -1.98 -16.94
CA GLU A 289 -7.21 -3.21 -17.57
C GLU A 289 -8.31 -3.89 -16.73
N LEU A 290 -8.15 -3.93 -15.41
CA LEU A 290 -9.18 -4.45 -14.51
C LEU A 290 -10.52 -3.71 -14.67
N HIS A 291 -10.48 -2.38 -14.76
CA HIS A 291 -11.67 -1.58 -15.04
C HIS A 291 -12.30 -1.88 -16.39
N LYS A 292 -11.48 -2.09 -17.42
CA LYS A 292 -11.94 -2.47 -18.76
C LYS A 292 -12.65 -3.82 -18.72
N GLN A 293 -12.05 -4.81 -18.07
CA GLN A 293 -12.60 -6.16 -17.95
C GLN A 293 -13.88 -6.21 -17.14
N LEU A 294 -13.95 -5.43 -16.06
CA LEU A 294 -15.17 -5.27 -15.28
C LEU A 294 -16.24 -4.47 -16.05
N GLN A 295 -15.98 -3.99 -17.27
CA GLN A 295 -16.89 -3.15 -18.09
C GLN A 295 -17.34 -1.89 -17.34
N GLY A 296 -16.50 -1.37 -16.43
CA GLY A 296 -16.91 -0.30 -15.52
C GLY A 296 -18.03 -0.68 -14.55
N LYS A 297 -18.40 -1.98 -14.44
CA LYS A 297 -19.24 -2.47 -13.35
C LYS A 297 -18.44 -2.33 -12.07
N GLN A 298 -18.64 -1.21 -11.38
CA GLN A 298 -18.17 -1.11 -10.01
C GLN A 298 -18.78 -2.28 -9.22
N PRO A 299 -17.99 -2.95 -8.37
CA PRO A 299 -18.52 -3.95 -7.45
C PRO A 299 -19.70 -3.31 -6.74
N ALA A 300 -20.87 -3.97 -6.79
CA ALA A 300 -22.16 -3.36 -6.44
C ALA A 300 -22.04 -2.55 -5.13
N VAL A 301 -21.90 -1.24 -5.29
CA VAL A 301 -21.97 -0.30 -4.16
C VAL A 301 -23.36 -0.55 -3.59
N LEU A 302 -23.42 -0.90 -2.30
CA LEU A 302 -24.68 -1.16 -1.63
C LEU A 302 -25.63 -0.01 -1.99
N PRO A 303 -26.81 -0.29 -2.56
CA PRO A 303 -27.75 0.76 -2.90
C PRO A 303 -27.94 1.59 -1.63
N ALA A 304 -27.61 2.88 -1.69
CA ALA A 304 -27.91 3.79 -0.60
C ALA A 304 -29.40 3.63 -0.32
N THR A 305 -29.72 3.14 0.88
CA THR A 305 -31.08 2.87 1.32
C THR A 305 -31.92 4.12 1.12
N GLY A 306 -32.80 4.11 0.10
CA GLY A 306 -33.65 5.24 -0.28
C GLY A 306 -33.48 5.79 -1.70
N THR A 307 -32.51 5.33 -2.49
CA THR A 307 -32.39 5.75 -3.90
C THR A 307 -33.46 5.06 -4.77
N SER A 308 -34.23 5.86 -5.53
CA SER A 308 -35.29 5.31 -6.39
C SER A 308 -34.69 4.50 -7.54
N LYS A 309 -35.39 3.43 -7.95
CA LYS A 309 -34.98 2.60 -9.12
C LYS A 309 -34.72 3.44 -10.38
N LEU A 310 -35.43 4.56 -10.53
CA LEU A 310 -35.30 5.46 -11.67
C LEU A 310 -33.94 6.18 -11.67
N GLN A 311 -33.48 6.64 -10.50
CA GLN A 311 -32.19 7.32 -10.36
C GLN A 311 -31.02 6.34 -10.57
N GLN A 312 -31.21 5.09 -10.14
CA GLN A 312 -30.25 4.00 -10.36
C GLN A 312 -30.14 3.64 -11.86
N GLN A 313 -31.27 3.62 -12.59
CA GLN A 313 -31.28 3.36 -14.03
C GLN A 313 -30.68 4.52 -14.83
N GLN A 314 -30.92 5.77 -14.42
CA GLN A 314 -30.34 6.94 -15.09
C GLN A 314 -28.82 7.05 -14.89
N GLN A 315 -28.31 6.66 -13.71
CA GLN A 315 -26.86 6.54 -13.48
C GLN A 315 -26.23 5.41 -14.29
N GLN A 316 -26.92 4.28 -14.48
CA GLN A 316 -26.42 3.18 -15.31
C GLN A 316 -26.28 3.57 -16.79
N VAL A 317 -27.25 4.29 -17.36
CA VAL A 317 -27.20 4.71 -18.77
C VAL A 317 -26.07 5.73 -19.01
N GLN A 318 -25.84 6.66 -18.09
CA GLN A 318 -24.71 7.59 -18.20
C GLN A 318 -23.33 6.92 -17.99
N ALA A 319 -23.27 5.83 -17.22
CA ALA A 319 -22.03 5.08 -17.03
C ALA A 319 -21.66 4.20 -18.24
N GLN A 320 -22.63 3.80 -19.07
CA GLN A 320 -22.43 2.87 -20.17
C GLN A 320 -21.82 3.52 -21.44
N GLU A 321 -21.91 4.85 -21.58
CA GLU A 321 -21.60 5.50 -22.86
C GLU A 321 -20.12 5.77 -23.15
N ARG A 322 -19.18 5.45 -22.24
CA ARG A 322 -17.73 5.42 -22.53
C ARG A 322 -17.02 4.62 -21.44
N VAL A 323 -16.20 3.63 -21.82
CA VAL A 323 -15.20 3.02 -20.94
C VAL A 323 -14.18 4.12 -20.58
N ARG A 324 -14.52 4.95 -19.60
CA ARG A 324 -13.65 6.03 -19.14
C ARG A 324 -12.64 5.43 -18.17
N VAL A 325 -11.37 5.57 -18.50
CA VAL A 325 -10.28 5.38 -17.54
C VAL A 325 -10.61 6.19 -16.28
N ALA A 326 -10.56 5.54 -15.11
CA ALA A 326 -10.87 6.21 -13.86
C ALA A 326 -10.00 7.48 -13.70
N PRO A 327 -10.56 8.60 -13.22
CA PRO A 327 -9.82 9.86 -13.12
C PRO A 327 -8.53 9.75 -12.31
N VAL A 328 -8.47 8.84 -11.34
CA VAL A 328 -7.28 8.62 -10.50
C VAL A 328 -6.15 7.92 -11.27
N HIS A 329 -6.43 6.92 -12.11
CA HIS A 329 -5.42 6.31 -12.99
C HIS A 329 -4.84 7.33 -13.96
N LYS A 330 -5.73 8.15 -14.56
CA LYS A 330 -5.35 9.25 -15.45
C LYS A 330 -4.41 10.22 -14.73
N ARG A 331 -4.81 10.69 -13.54
CA ARG A 331 -3.99 11.61 -12.73
C ARG A 331 -2.67 10.98 -12.34
N LEU A 332 -2.62 9.69 -11.99
CA LEU A 332 -1.36 9.01 -11.67
C LEU A 332 -0.40 9.05 -12.88
N LEU A 333 -0.87 8.63 -14.06
CA LEU A 333 -0.05 8.65 -15.28
C LEU A 333 0.37 10.06 -15.70
N GLU A 334 -0.49 11.06 -15.53
CA GLU A 334 -0.11 12.47 -15.72
C GLU A 334 0.97 12.91 -14.73
N GLY A 335 0.88 12.48 -13.47
CA GLY A 335 1.86 12.76 -12.42
C GLY A 335 3.21 12.09 -12.69
N LEU A 336 3.17 10.90 -13.26
CA LEU A 336 4.35 10.16 -13.74
C LEU A 336 4.90 10.73 -15.06
N ARG A 337 4.24 11.72 -15.66
CA ARG A 337 4.59 12.32 -16.96
C ARG A 337 4.53 11.33 -18.12
N VAL A 338 3.57 10.41 -18.10
CA VAL A 338 3.31 9.43 -19.16
C VAL A 338 1.83 9.40 -19.58
N PRO A 339 1.22 10.54 -19.95
CA PRO A 339 -0.20 10.60 -20.33
C PRO A 339 -0.53 9.75 -21.57
N GLY A 340 0.45 9.42 -22.41
CA GLY A 340 0.28 8.52 -23.55
C GLY A 340 -0.14 7.10 -23.15
N LEU A 341 0.06 6.70 -21.90
CA LEU A 341 -0.41 5.41 -21.39
C LEU A 341 -1.91 5.42 -21.02
N ILE A 342 -2.60 6.56 -21.04
CA ILE A 342 -4.02 6.63 -20.69
C ILE A 342 -4.85 5.96 -21.79
N GLY A 343 -5.51 4.85 -21.44
CA GLY A 343 -6.34 4.10 -22.39
C GLY A 343 -5.52 3.41 -23.48
N TRP A 344 -4.22 3.29 -23.27
CA TRP A 344 -3.34 2.56 -24.17
C TRP A 344 -3.62 1.06 -24.06
N GLU A 345 -3.77 0.41 -25.21
CA GLU A 345 -3.99 -1.03 -25.28
C GLU A 345 -2.67 -1.75 -25.51
N TYR A 346 -2.32 -2.66 -24.61
CA TYR A 346 -1.13 -3.47 -24.75
C TYR A 346 -1.35 -4.56 -25.82
N ALA A 347 -0.53 -4.56 -26.87
CA ALA A 347 -0.54 -5.57 -27.94
C ALA A 347 0.70 -6.51 -27.91
N GLY A 348 1.54 -6.37 -26.88
CA GLY A 348 2.77 -7.15 -26.75
C GLY A 348 2.53 -8.65 -26.52
N HIS A 349 3.56 -9.46 -26.80
CA HIS A 349 3.42 -10.92 -26.85
C HIS A 349 3.71 -11.64 -25.52
N THR A 350 4.37 -10.99 -24.56
CA THR A 350 4.81 -11.64 -23.30
C THR A 350 3.69 -11.90 -22.32
N SER A 351 2.64 -11.12 -22.46
CA SER A 351 1.81 -10.76 -21.33
C SER A 351 0.33 -10.90 -21.65
N THR A 352 -0.01 -11.56 -22.76
CA THR A 352 -1.41 -11.89 -23.06
C THR A 352 -2.07 -12.51 -21.84
N LEU A 353 -1.39 -13.39 -21.10
CA LEU A 353 -1.90 -13.96 -19.84
C LEU A 353 -2.14 -12.90 -18.75
N VAL A 354 -1.18 -12.01 -18.47
CA VAL A 354 -1.35 -10.98 -17.42
C VAL A 354 -2.43 -9.96 -17.80
N TRP A 355 -2.66 -9.71 -19.09
CA TRP A 355 -3.69 -8.77 -19.53
C TRP A 355 -5.04 -9.44 -19.84
N GLN A 356 -5.06 -10.75 -20.08
CA GLN A 356 -6.29 -11.56 -20.17
C GLN A 356 -6.86 -11.84 -18.78
N GLU A 357 -5.98 -12.08 -17.81
CA GLU A 357 -6.33 -12.29 -16.40
C GLU A 357 -5.44 -11.39 -15.53
N PRO A 358 -5.63 -10.05 -15.57
CA PRO A 358 -4.96 -9.14 -14.68
C PRO A 358 -5.27 -9.54 -13.25
N GLN A 359 -4.22 -9.78 -12.49
CA GLN A 359 -4.34 -10.13 -11.09
C GLN A 359 -3.87 -8.93 -10.27
N ALA A 360 -4.78 -8.38 -9.47
CA ALA A 360 -4.49 -7.24 -8.61
C ALA A 360 -3.41 -7.59 -7.57
N ASP A 361 -3.32 -8.86 -7.17
CA ASP A 361 -2.31 -9.38 -6.25
C ASP A 361 -0.88 -9.19 -6.77
N GLY A 362 -0.60 -9.46 -8.05
CA GLY A 362 0.72 -9.26 -8.63
C GLY A 362 1.18 -7.80 -8.54
N ALA A 363 0.26 -6.85 -8.79
CA ALA A 363 0.56 -5.42 -8.70
C ALA A 363 0.81 -4.97 -7.25
N VAL A 364 -0.02 -5.41 -6.31
CA VAL A 364 0.13 -5.08 -4.89
C VAL A 364 1.36 -5.75 -4.27
N LEU A 365 1.61 -7.02 -4.58
CA LEU A 365 2.81 -7.76 -4.15
C LEU A 365 4.08 -7.07 -4.66
N ALA A 366 4.10 -6.65 -5.92
CA ALA A 366 5.23 -5.90 -6.45
C ALA A 366 5.48 -4.60 -5.66
N CYS A 367 4.43 -3.85 -5.32
CA CYS A 367 4.58 -2.67 -4.47
C CYS A 367 5.08 -3.00 -3.05
N ALA A 368 4.66 -4.14 -2.49
CA ALA A 368 5.07 -4.56 -1.16
C ALA A 368 6.56 -4.94 -1.10
N VAL A 369 7.06 -5.63 -2.13
CA VAL A 369 8.48 -6.05 -2.27
C VAL A 369 9.40 -4.86 -2.47
N PHE A 370 9.04 -4.00 -3.41
CA PHE A 370 9.81 -2.82 -3.72
C PHE A 370 9.43 -1.74 -2.71
N ASN A 371 9.97 -1.83 -1.50
CA ASN A 371 9.72 -0.86 -0.44
C ASN A 371 10.19 0.54 -0.88
N SER A 372 9.24 1.42 -1.17
CA SER A 372 9.49 2.78 -1.61
C SER A 372 10.30 3.60 -0.61
N GLN A 373 10.26 3.27 0.68
CA GLN A 373 11.07 3.94 1.72
C GLN A 373 12.56 3.77 1.48
N LEU A 374 12.97 2.65 0.87
CA LEU A 374 14.38 2.37 0.56
C LEU A 374 14.94 3.37 -0.46
N ALA A 375 14.09 3.97 -1.31
CA ALA A 375 14.52 5.06 -2.20
C ALA A 375 14.83 6.37 -1.45
N TYR A 376 14.41 6.49 -0.18
CA TYR A 376 14.57 7.71 0.63
C TYR A 376 15.59 7.57 1.76
N VAL A 377 16.41 6.50 1.78
CA VAL A 377 17.37 6.20 2.85
C VAL A 377 18.08 7.46 3.34
N ASP A 378 18.03 7.63 4.66
CA ASP A 378 18.16 8.90 5.35
C ASP A 378 19.55 9.52 5.15
N GLU A 379 19.60 10.64 4.42
CA GLU A 379 20.81 11.45 4.27
C GLU A 379 21.30 11.97 5.62
N ARG A 380 20.44 12.01 6.65
CA ARG A 380 20.81 12.37 8.04
C ARG A 380 21.79 11.36 8.66
N SER A 381 21.88 10.13 8.13
CA SER A 381 22.83 9.12 8.61
C SER A 381 24.31 9.48 8.36
N GLY A 382 24.61 10.58 7.67
CA GLY A 382 25.98 11.12 7.52
C GLY A 382 26.92 10.26 6.67
N ARG A 383 26.45 9.11 6.16
CA ARG A 383 27.26 8.17 5.36
C ARG A 383 27.10 8.32 3.85
N VAL A 384 26.19 9.16 3.38
CA VAL A 384 25.88 9.24 1.94
C VAL A 384 26.79 10.26 1.25
N ARG A 385 27.54 9.78 0.23
CA ARG A 385 28.35 10.63 -0.65
C ARG A 385 27.46 11.70 -1.29
N PRO A 386 27.88 12.98 -1.30
CA PRO A 386 27.11 14.03 -1.97
C PRO A 386 26.94 13.69 -3.46
N GLN A 387 25.71 13.43 -3.89
CA GLN A 387 25.40 13.22 -5.31
C GLN A 387 25.44 14.56 -6.06
N PRO A 388 26.17 14.67 -7.18
CA PRO A 388 26.25 15.89 -7.97
C PRO A 388 24.91 16.20 -8.66
N VAL A 389 24.45 17.45 -8.52
CA VAL A 389 23.34 18.12 -9.25
C VAL A 389 22.07 17.26 -9.37
N ARG A 390 21.21 17.34 -8.35
CA ARG A 390 19.94 16.59 -8.26
C ARG A 390 18.99 16.94 -9.40
N GLN A 391 18.78 16.00 -10.32
CA GLN A 391 17.54 15.97 -11.09
C GLN A 391 16.35 15.95 -10.12
N PRO A 392 15.23 16.63 -10.43
CA PRO A 392 14.05 16.57 -9.58
C PRO A 392 13.60 15.11 -9.43
N PRO A 393 13.21 14.68 -8.22
CA PRO A 393 12.85 13.29 -7.98
C PRO A 393 11.68 12.89 -8.89
N LEU A 394 11.82 11.75 -9.57
CA LEU A 394 10.77 11.18 -10.43
C LEU A 394 9.49 10.88 -9.63
N LEU A 395 9.66 10.53 -8.36
CA LEU A 395 8.58 10.29 -7.40
C LEU A 395 8.40 11.54 -6.55
N THR A 396 7.34 12.28 -6.83
CA THR A 396 6.95 13.42 -6.00
C THR A 396 5.98 12.98 -4.91
N ALA A 397 5.80 13.81 -3.89
CA ALA A 397 4.73 13.66 -2.91
C ALA A 397 3.36 13.39 -3.55
N THR A 398 3.07 14.08 -4.66
CA THR A 398 1.83 13.90 -5.42
C THR A 398 1.74 12.54 -6.12
N VAL A 399 2.86 12.00 -6.62
CA VAL A 399 2.90 10.66 -7.23
C VAL A 399 2.61 9.59 -6.17
N HIS A 400 3.22 9.69 -4.98
CA HIS A 400 2.96 8.77 -3.87
C HIS A 400 1.48 8.79 -3.45
N LEU A 401 0.89 9.97 -3.28
CA LEU A 401 -0.54 10.12 -3.00
C LEU A 401 -1.42 9.43 -4.06
N ARG A 402 -1.08 9.62 -5.34
CA ARG A 402 -1.83 9.03 -6.45
C ARG A 402 -1.63 7.52 -6.54
N ARG A 403 -0.43 7.00 -6.27
CA ARG A 403 -0.17 5.55 -6.22
C ARG A 403 -0.95 4.90 -5.08
N ALA A 404 -0.95 5.51 -3.89
CA ALA A 404 -1.78 5.09 -2.77
C ALA A 404 -3.28 5.05 -3.13
N ALA A 405 -3.76 6.01 -3.93
CA ALA A 405 -5.15 6.05 -4.35
C ALA A 405 -5.49 4.91 -5.32
N VAL A 406 -4.59 4.56 -6.24
CA VAL A 406 -4.76 3.40 -7.13
C VAL A 406 -4.67 2.08 -6.37
N LEU A 407 -3.77 1.96 -5.40
CA LEU A 407 -3.70 0.78 -4.53
C LEU A 407 -4.99 0.59 -3.74
N LEU A 408 -5.55 1.68 -3.20
CA LEU A 408 -6.85 1.66 -2.52
C LEU A 408 -7.96 1.20 -3.46
N GLU A 409 -7.98 1.69 -4.69
CA GLU A 409 -8.95 1.27 -5.71
C GLU A 409 -8.83 -0.21 -6.05
N LEU A 410 -7.60 -0.73 -6.20
CA LEU A 410 -7.37 -2.17 -6.39
C LEU A 410 -7.95 -3.01 -5.25
N CYS A 411 -7.85 -2.56 -3.98
CA CYS A 411 -8.51 -3.22 -2.85
C CYS A 411 -10.04 -3.25 -2.98
N LEU A 412 -10.62 -2.18 -3.52
CA LEU A 412 -12.07 -2.06 -3.65
C LEU A 412 -12.60 -2.96 -4.76
N LEU A 413 -11.83 -3.10 -5.84
CA LEU A 413 -12.14 -4.01 -6.94
C LEU A 413 -11.99 -5.48 -6.53
N PHE A 414 -11.00 -5.78 -5.68
CA PHE A 414 -10.67 -7.14 -5.22
C PHE A 414 -10.55 -7.18 -3.70
N PRO A 415 -11.68 -7.29 -2.97
CA PRO A 415 -11.69 -7.24 -1.52
C PRO A 415 -11.21 -8.57 -0.88
N GLU A 416 -10.16 -9.18 -1.42
CA GLU A 416 -9.50 -10.33 -0.81
C GLU A 416 -8.67 -9.85 0.39
N ALA A 417 -8.75 -10.55 1.54
CA ALA A 417 -8.09 -10.09 2.75
C ALA A 417 -6.56 -10.01 2.65
N ASN A 418 -5.94 -10.96 1.93
CA ASN A 418 -4.50 -10.93 1.69
C ASN A 418 -4.09 -9.71 0.86
N LEU A 419 -4.91 -9.36 -0.14
CA LEU A 419 -4.66 -8.20 -0.99
C LEU A 419 -4.85 -6.91 -0.19
N LEU A 420 -5.95 -6.83 0.55
CA LEU A 420 -6.28 -5.70 1.41
C LEU A 420 -5.16 -5.44 2.42
N LEU A 421 -4.69 -6.48 3.11
CA LEU A 421 -3.60 -6.39 4.08
C LEU A 421 -2.33 -5.78 3.45
N LEU A 422 -1.88 -6.36 2.33
CA LEU A 422 -0.66 -5.91 1.66
C LEU A 422 -0.79 -4.49 1.11
N ALA A 423 -1.94 -4.17 0.52
CA ALA A 423 -2.18 -2.87 -0.06
C ALA A 423 -2.28 -1.78 1.02
N LEU A 424 -2.87 -2.06 2.18
CA LEU A 424 -2.88 -1.13 3.31
C LEU A 424 -1.46 -0.83 3.81
N GLN A 425 -0.62 -1.85 3.93
CA GLN A 425 0.80 -1.67 4.26
C GLN A 425 1.53 -0.84 3.19
N CYS A 426 1.24 -1.08 1.90
CA CYS A 426 1.80 -0.26 0.81
C CYS A 426 1.32 1.19 0.91
N ILE A 427 0.02 1.43 1.14
CA ILE A 427 -0.54 2.78 1.29
C ILE A 427 0.13 3.51 2.45
N GLN A 428 0.35 2.86 3.59
CA GLN A 428 1.06 3.46 4.71
C GLN A 428 2.49 3.87 4.31
N LYS A 429 3.23 2.96 3.66
CA LYS A 429 4.58 3.26 3.15
C LYS A 429 4.58 4.44 2.16
N GLU A 430 3.59 4.54 1.30
CA GLU A 430 3.44 5.66 0.36
C GLU A 430 3.19 7.00 1.09
N VAL A 431 2.40 7.00 2.17
CA VAL A 431 2.21 8.19 3.03
C VAL A 431 3.52 8.61 3.69
N GLU A 432 4.32 7.66 4.17
CA GLU A 432 5.63 7.94 4.75
C GLU A 432 6.65 8.42 3.70
N CYS A 433 6.66 7.84 2.50
CA CYS A 433 7.47 8.35 1.39
C CYS A 433 7.08 9.77 0.99
N MET A 434 5.79 10.08 1.02
CA MET A 434 5.31 11.45 0.80
C MET A 434 5.85 12.41 1.88
N TYR A 435 5.88 11.99 3.15
CA TYR A 435 6.53 12.75 4.22
C TYR A 435 8.01 13.00 3.91
N HIS A 436 8.78 11.98 3.54
CA HIS A 436 10.21 12.14 3.21
C HIS A 436 10.45 13.10 2.03
N CYS A 437 9.58 13.09 1.01
CA CYS A 437 9.63 14.09 -0.06
C CYS A 437 9.44 15.51 0.50
N LEU A 438 8.41 15.71 1.31
CA LEU A 438 8.02 17.02 1.82
C LEU A 438 8.99 17.57 2.88
N VAL A 439 9.63 16.72 3.68
CA VAL A 439 10.68 17.13 4.63
C VAL A 439 11.84 17.78 3.89
N ARG A 440 12.25 17.20 2.74
CA ARG A 440 13.31 17.78 1.91
C ARG A 440 12.91 19.12 1.28
N GLU A 441 11.63 19.31 0.97
CA GLU A 441 11.12 20.55 0.40
C GLU A 441 10.93 21.67 1.43
N VAL A 442 10.44 21.34 2.63
CA VAL A 442 9.99 22.33 3.62
C VAL A 442 11.01 22.54 4.74
N GLY A 443 11.92 21.60 4.96
CA GLY A 443 12.97 21.69 5.99
C GLY A 443 12.48 21.57 7.44
N SER A 444 11.19 21.27 7.65
CA SER A 444 10.57 21.10 8.98
C SER A 444 9.67 19.86 8.96
N ASP A 445 9.88 18.97 9.93
CA ASP A 445 9.14 17.73 10.09
C ASP A 445 7.63 18.01 10.35
N ASP A 446 7.30 18.98 11.20
CA ASP A 446 5.92 19.38 11.49
C ASP A 446 5.20 19.94 10.26
N ALA A 447 5.88 20.82 9.51
CA ALA A 447 5.30 21.42 8.32
C ALA A 447 5.14 20.39 7.18
N ALA A 448 6.06 19.43 7.07
CA ALA A 448 5.96 18.32 6.13
C ALA A 448 4.77 17.42 6.46
N TRP A 449 4.61 16.99 7.71
CA TRP A 449 3.43 16.23 8.16
C TRP A 449 2.14 17.02 7.97
N GLY A 450 2.13 18.33 8.27
CA GLY A 450 0.97 19.19 8.00
C GLY A 450 0.51 19.14 6.54
N ARG A 451 1.45 19.16 5.59
CA ARG A 451 1.17 19.00 4.15
C ARG A 451 0.73 17.59 3.77
N VAL A 452 1.37 16.56 4.34
CA VAL A 452 0.96 15.16 4.17
C VAL A 452 -0.51 15.00 4.57
N TYR A 453 -0.87 15.39 5.79
CA TYR A 453 -2.24 15.26 6.28
C TYR A 453 -3.23 16.02 5.41
N ALA A 454 -2.93 17.27 5.01
CA ALA A 454 -3.80 18.03 4.11
C ALA A 454 -4.02 17.31 2.76
N ALA A 455 -2.98 16.71 2.19
CA ALA A 455 -3.05 15.97 0.94
C ALA A 455 -3.84 14.66 1.08
N VAL A 456 -3.60 13.89 2.14
CA VAL A 456 -4.32 12.64 2.39
C VAL A 456 -5.80 12.92 2.70
N MET A 457 -6.09 13.95 3.49
CA MET A 457 -7.47 14.35 3.83
C MET A 457 -8.27 14.81 2.62
N SER A 458 -7.67 15.55 1.69
CA SER A 458 -8.35 16.02 0.48
C SER A 458 -8.45 14.96 -0.62
N GLY A 459 -7.52 13.99 -0.67
CA GLY A 459 -7.42 13.00 -1.73
C GLY A 459 -7.89 11.59 -1.37
N LEU A 460 -7.24 10.97 -0.38
CA LEU A 460 -7.42 9.54 -0.04
C LEU A 460 -8.54 9.30 0.97
N MET A 461 -8.66 10.17 1.97
CA MET A 461 -9.58 9.97 3.09
C MET A 461 -11.04 9.76 2.67
N PRO A 462 -11.61 10.53 1.72
CA PRO A 462 -12.98 10.28 1.28
C PRO A 462 -13.17 8.86 0.74
N ALA A 463 -12.22 8.34 -0.04
CA ALA A 463 -12.28 6.98 -0.57
C ALA A 463 -12.12 5.93 0.54
N VAL A 464 -11.20 6.13 1.48
CA VAL A 464 -11.03 5.20 2.63
C VAL A 464 -12.32 5.14 3.45
N LEU A 465 -12.89 6.30 3.82
CA LEU A 465 -14.07 6.36 4.68
C LEU A 465 -15.35 5.91 3.97
N GLN A 466 -15.54 6.29 2.70
CA GLN A 466 -16.81 6.02 2.00
C GLN A 466 -16.83 4.69 1.27
N GLN A 467 -15.67 4.19 0.83
CA GLN A 467 -15.60 3.01 -0.03
C GLN A 467 -14.97 1.83 0.69
N LEU A 468 -13.85 2.03 1.39
CA LEU A 468 -13.14 0.91 2.02
C LEU A 468 -13.76 0.48 3.35
N LEU A 469 -14.15 1.45 4.17
CA LEU A 469 -14.71 1.17 5.50
C LEU A 469 -15.98 0.30 5.44
N PRO A 470 -16.92 0.46 4.48
CA PRO A 470 -18.04 -0.46 4.31
C PRO A 470 -17.69 -1.85 3.76
N VAL A 471 -16.52 -2.02 3.12
CA VAL A 471 -16.04 -3.31 2.61
C VAL A 471 -15.48 -4.16 3.74
N LEU A 472 -14.88 -3.55 4.76
CA LEU A 472 -14.23 -4.27 5.86
C LEU A 472 -15.15 -5.28 6.58
N PRO A 473 -16.41 -4.95 6.96
CA PRO A 473 -17.29 -5.93 7.59
C PRO A 473 -17.56 -7.15 6.72
N ARG A 474 -17.59 -7.02 5.40
CA ARG A 474 -17.78 -8.13 4.47
C ARG A 474 -16.56 -9.05 4.46
N VAL A 475 -15.37 -8.45 4.40
CA VAL A 475 -14.09 -9.15 4.47
C VAL A 475 -13.98 -9.91 5.79
N LEU A 476 -14.31 -9.26 6.92
CA LEU A 476 -14.37 -9.89 8.24
C LEU A 476 -15.47 -10.96 8.37
N GLN A 477 -16.60 -10.81 7.68
CA GLN A 477 -17.67 -11.80 7.70
C GLN A 477 -17.30 -13.06 6.92
N GLN A 478 -16.64 -12.91 5.76
CA GLN A 478 -16.10 -14.03 4.98
C GLN A 478 -15.07 -14.82 5.80
N ALA A 479 -14.22 -14.11 6.57
CA ALA A 479 -13.28 -14.71 7.51
C ALA A 479 -13.92 -15.67 8.52
N GLY A 480 -15.09 -15.30 9.05
CA GLY A 480 -15.76 -16.07 10.09
C GLY A 480 -16.33 -17.40 9.58
N GLN A 481 -16.53 -17.52 8.26
CA GLN A 481 -17.03 -18.75 7.62
C GLN A 481 -15.89 -19.70 7.23
N GLU A 482 -14.67 -19.18 7.17
CA GLU A 482 -13.47 -19.88 6.76
C GLU A 482 -12.74 -20.54 7.96
N GLN A 483 -11.89 -21.55 7.70
CA GLN A 483 -11.27 -22.37 8.74
C GLN A 483 -10.43 -21.52 9.72
N ALA A 484 -10.30 -21.98 10.98
CA ALA A 484 -9.65 -21.25 12.08
C ALA A 484 -8.24 -20.68 11.79
N GLY A 485 -7.53 -21.20 10.79
CA GLY A 485 -6.23 -20.67 10.33
C GLY A 485 -6.30 -19.38 9.53
N GLN A 486 -7.41 -19.09 8.82
CA GLN A 486 -7.54 -17.89 7.98
C GLN A 486 -7.93 -16.65 8.80
N PHE A 487 -8.58 -16.82 9.96
CA PHE A 487 -9.01 -15.73 10.85
C PHE A 487 -7.89 -14.72 11.18
N THR A 488 -6.64 -15.19 11.31
CA THR A 488 -5.47 -14.35 11.62
C THR A 488 -5.18 -13.30 10.54
N VAL A 489 -5.34 -13.67 9.25
CA VAL A 489 -5.11 -12.77 8.11
C VAL A 489 -6.15 -11.64 8.10
N TYR A 490 -7.41 -11.99 8.31
CA TYR A 490 -8.51 -11.03 8.31
C TYR A 490 -8.47 -10.09 9.52
N SER A 491 -8.17 -10.60 10.71
CA SER A 491 -7.94 -9.75 11.89
C SER A 491 -6.78 -8.80 11.66
N ARG A 492 -5.73 -9.26 10.94
CA ARG A 492 -4.58 -8.43 10.62
C ARG A 492 -4.93 -7.35 9.61
N ALA A 493 -5.68 -7.66 8.56
CA ALA A 493 -6.15 -6.67 7.59
C ALA A 493 -7.00 -5.57 8.26
N ALA A 494 -7.89 -5.94 9.18
CA ALA A 494 -8.67 -4.99 9.96
C ALA A 494 -7.82 -4.15 10.91
N ALA A 495 -6.78 -4.74 11.51
CA ALA A 495 -5.81 -4.03 12.33
C ALA A 495 -4.97 -3.05 11.51
N GLU A 496 -4.45 -3.44 10.34
CA GLU A 496 -3.73 -2.54 9.43
C GLU A 496 -4.61 -1.40 8.93
N LEU A 497 -5.91 -1.63 8.68
CA LEU A 497 -6.83 -0.54 8.34
C LEU A 497 -6.99 0.42 9.51
N GLY A 498 -7.08 -0.10 10.74
CA GLY A 498 -7.00 0.69 11.94
C GLY A 498 -5.74 1.55 11.95
N ILE A 499 -4.56 0.94 11.83
CA ILE A 499 -3.26 1.61 11.81
C ILE A 499 -3.17 2.65 10.69
N LEU A 500 -3.71 2.38 9.50
CA LEU A 500 -3.75 3.37 8.43
C LEU A 500 -4.64 4.56 8.80
N LEU A 501 -5.87 4.31 9.28
CA LEU A 501 -6.77 5.37 9.72
C LEU A 501 -6.10 6.20 10.84
N ALA A 502 -5.47 5.55 11.80
CA ALA A 502 -4.70 6.17 12.86
C ALA A 502 -3.55 7.04 12.39
N ALA A 503 -2.82 6.59 11.38
CA ALA A 503 -1.68 7.30 10.83
C ALA A 503 -2.13 8.52 10.03
N VAL A 504 -3.32 8.49 9.46
CA VAL A 504 -3.84 9.55 8.59
C VAL A 504 -4.72 10.56 9.32
N LEU A 505 -5.46 10.13 10.33
CA LEU A 505 -6.39 10.97 11.12
C LEU A 505 -5.77 11.99 12.09
N PRO A 506 -4.47 11.98 12.50
CA PRO A 506 -4.01 12.87 13.54
C PRO A 506 -3.61 14.23 12.98
N GLY A 507 -4.29 15.28 13.46
CA GLY A 507 -3.86 16.67 13.28
C GLY A 507 -5.02 17.67 13.35
N ALA A 508 -4.69 18.92 13.67
CA ALA A 508 -5.61 20.07 13.64
C ALA A 508 -6.25 20.33 12.25
N HIS A 509 -5.81 19.59 11.23
CA HIS A 509 -6.20 19.74 9.84
C HIS A 509 -7.14 18.65 9.34
N CYS A 510 -7.52 17.68 10.18
CA CYS A 510 -8.63 16.79 9.84
C CYS A 510 -9.93 17.62 9.90
N PRO A 511 -10.64 17.89 8.78
CA PRO A 511 -11.97 18.48 8.85
C PRO A 511 -12.88 17.51 9.62
N GLN A 512 -13.05 17.80 10.92
CA GLN A 512 -13.87 17.04 11.86
C GLN A 512 -15.23 16.69 11.26
N GLN A 513 -15.79 17.58 10.43
CA GLN A 513 -17.04 17.37 9.69
C GLN A 513 -17.04 16.18 8.73
N GLN A 514 -15.97 15.91 7.98
CA GLN A 514 -15.95 14.79 7.02
C GLN A 514 -15.89 13.44 7.73
N LEU A 515 -15.10 13.37 8.79
CA LEU A 515 -15.02 12.20 9.63
C LEU A 515 -16.32 11.98 10.40
N LEU A 516 -16.91 13.04 10.95
CA LEU A 516 -18.24 12.99 11.55
C LEU A 516 -19.27 12.52 10.53
N ALA A 517 -19.27 13.03 9.29
CA ALA A 517 -20.17 12.59 8.22
C ALA A 517 -19.97 11.11 7.88
N ALA A 518 -18.73 10.61 7.83
CA ALA A 518 -18.48 9.19 7.65
C ALA A 518 -18.98 8.35 8.83
N MET A 519 -18.81 8.84 10.07
CA MET A 519 -19.31 8.21 11.29
C MET A 519 -20.83 8.33 11.47
N GLN A 520 -21.53 9.16 10.70
CA GLN A 520 -23.01 9.15 10.66
C GLN A 520 -23.55 7.84 10.10
N HIS A 521 -22.75 7.10 9.31
CA HIS A 521 -23.14 5.79 8.82
C HIS A 521 -22.85 4.71 9.87
N PRO A 522 -23.86 3.98 10.38
CA PRO A 522 -23.66 2.96 11.41
C PRO A 522 -22.71 1.84 10.97
N SER A 523 -22.65 1.52 9.67
CA SER A 523 -21.71 0.56 9.09
C SER A 523 -20.26 0.99 9.26
N SER A 524 -19.98 2.29 9.10
CA SER A 524 -18.65 2.87 9.23
C SER A 524 -18.15 2.79 10.67
N VAL A 525 -19.02 3.15 11.63
CA VAL A 525 -18.69 3.08 13.05
C VAL A 525 -18.45 1.63 13.48
N ARG A 526 -19.30 0.70 13.04
CA ARG A 526 -19.12 -0.74 13.30
C ARG A 526 -17.83 -1.31 12.70
N ALA A 527 -17.49 -0.89 11.49
CA ALA A 527 -16.24 -1.31 10.85
C ALA A 527 -15.03 -0.81 11.64
N LEU A 528 -15.05 0.46 12.04
CA LEU A 528 -13.98 1.06 12.84
C LEU A 528 -13.86 0.40 14.22
N GLU A 529 -14.99 0.17 14.88
CA GLU A 529 -15.07 -0.57 16.14
C GLU A 529 -14.48 -1.98 15.99
N SER A 530 -14.83 -2.69 14.90
CA SER A 530 -14.31 -4.02 14.59
C SER A 530 -12.80 -3.99 14.33
N SER A 531 -12.29 -3.00 13.60
CA SER A 531 -10.85 -2.78 13.39
C SER A 531 -10.11 -2.62 14.72
N VAL A 532 -10.60 -1.76 15.60
CA VAL A 532 -10.00 -1.55 16.93
C VAL A 532 -10.03 -2.86 17.73
N ARG A 533 -11.12 -3.64 17.68
CA ARG A 533 -11.19 -4.94 18.36
C ARG A 533 -10.22 -5.97 17.83
N CYS A 534 -10.15 -6.13 16.51
CA CYS A 534 -9.21 -7.06 15.87
C CYS A 534 -7.77 -6.70 16.24
N TRP A 535 -7.45 -5.41 16.27
CA TRP A 535 -6.17 -4.90 16.71
C TRP A 535 -5.88 -5.27 18.18
N VAL A 536 -6.80 -5.00 19.11
CA VAL A 536 -6.66 -5.39 20.54
C VAL A 536 -6.46 -6.88 20.71
N HIS A 537 -7.22 -7.68 19.95
CA HIS A 537 -7.12 -9.13 20.03
C HIS A 537 -5.77 -9.64 19.56
N LEU A 538 -5.26 -9.13 18.42
CA LEU A 538 -3.94 -9.47 17.92
C LEU A 538 -2.85 -9.06 18.89
N HIS A 539 -2.93 -7.84 19.44
CA HIS A 539 -1.98 -7.37 20.44
C HIS A 539 -1.97 -8.25 21.70
N ALA A 540 -3.14 -8.74 22.13
CA ALA A 540 -3.26 -9.58 23.33
C ALA A 540 -2.83 -11.04 23.11
N THR A 541 -2.99 -11.58 21.90
CA THR A 541 -2.80 -13.02 21.63
C THR A 541 -1.55 -13.34 20.80
N GLN A 542 -1.11 -12.39 19.97
CA GLN A 542 -0.02 -12.54 19.01
C GLN A 542 0.75 -11.21 18.88
N PRO A 543 1.36 -10.69 19.97
CA PRO A 543 2.08 -9.41 19.94
C PRO A 543 3.19 -9.39 18.87
N ASP A 544 3.85 -10.52 18.62
CA ASP A 544 4.91 -10.68 17.61
C ASP A 544 4.44 -10.45 16.16
N CYS A 545 3.12 -10.48 15.92
CA CYS A 545 2.56 -10.23 14.59
C CYS A 545 2.40 -8.74 14.26
N LEU A 546 2.50 -7.85 15.26
CA LEU A 546 2.44 -6.41 15.10
C LEU A 546 3.86 -5.88 14.91
N VAL A 547 4.14 -5.37 13.71
CA VAL A 547 5.52 -5.11 13.25
C VAL A 547 6.19 -3.97 14.04
N GLU A 548 5.43 -3.02 14.60
CA GLU A 548 5.97 -2.01 15.51
C GLU A 548 4.95 -1.53 16.58
N PRO A 549 5.27 -1.62 17.88
CA PRO A 549 4.41 -1.19 18.98
C PRO A 549 4.20 0.34 19.07
N HIS A 550 4.91 1.14 18.26
CA HIS A 550 4.72 2.60 18.19
C HIS A 550 3.50 3.00 17.37
N HIS A 551 3.12 2.22 16.36
CA HIS A 551 1.95 2.49 15.53
C HIS A 551 0.62 2.23 16.26
N ASP A 552 0.63 1.21 17.12
CA ASP A 552 -0.43 0.78 18.02
C ASP A 552 -0.97 1.89 18.94
N LEU A 553 -0.04 2.69 19.46
CA LEU A 553 -0.36 3.80 20.34
C LEU A 553 -0.95 4.97 19.57
N ARG A 554 -0.42 5.29 18.38
CA ARG A 554 -0.94 6.38 17.55
C ARG A 554 -2.38 6.15 17.11
N LEU A 555 -2.79 4.88 16.96
CA LEU A 555 -4.18 4.50 16.70
C LEU A 555 -5.14 4.87 17.80
N THR A 556 -4.83 4.41 19.01
CA THR A 556 -5.67 4.73 20.16
C THR A 556 -5.68 6.24 20.46
N GLN A 557 -4.54 6.92 20.28
CA GLN A 557 -4.41 8.36 20.44
C GLN A 557 -5.21 9.16 19.39
N GLY A 558 -5.07 8.83 18.11
CA GLY A 558 -5.73 9.52 17.00
C GLY A 558 -7.25 9.35 17.03
N LEU A 559 -7.73 8.13 17.30
CA LEU A 559 -9.17 7.88 17.46
C LEU A 559 -9.74 8.55 18.70
N ALA A 560 -9.01 8.53 19.83
CA ALA A 560 -9.42 9.27 21.02
C ALA A 560 -9.50 10.78 20.74
N ALA A 561 -8.50 11.37 20.07
CA ALA A 561 -8.49 12.78 19.71
C ALA A 561 -9.67 13.18 18.78
N VAL A 562 -10.09 12.29 17.88
CA VAL A 562 -11.27 12.49 17.03
C VAL A 562 -12.58 12.49 17.82
N LEU A 563 -12.68 11.57 18.77
CA LEU A 563 -13.87 11.35 19.59
C LEU A 563 -13.97 12.37 20.73
N THR A 564 -12.89 13.11 21.00
CA THR A 564 -12.82 14.17 22.01
C THR A 564 -12.88 15.54 21.34
N PRO A 565 -14.04 16.23 21.36
CA PRO A 565 -14.13 17.58 20.80
C PRO A 565 -13.16 18.52 21.54
N PRO A 566 -12.45 19.43 20.82
CA PRO A 566 -11.51 20.34 21.46
C PRO A 566 -12.26 21.23 22.46
N PRO A 567 -11.73 21.43 23.69
CA PRO A 567 -12.42 22.19 24.73
C PRO A 567 -12.77 23.62 24.33
N ALA A 568 -12.04 24.21 23.37
CA ALA A 568 -12.32 25.51 22.78
C ALA A 568 -13.68 25.58 22.04
N ALA A 569 -14.21 24.46 21.54
CA ALA A 569 -15.52 24.41 20.88
C ALA A 569 -16.70 24.63 21.87
N TYR A 570 -16.47 24.45 23.17
CA TYR A 570 -17.47 24.65 24.22
C TYR A 570 -17.35 25.99 24.94
N ALA A 571 -16.25 26.73 24.73
CA ALA A 571 -15.91 27.93 25.47
C ALA A 571 -16.19 29.24 24.70
N ALA A 572 -17.24 29.27 23.87
CA ALA A 572 -17.72 30.55 23.32
C ALA A 572 -18.41 31.35 24.46
N PRO A 573 -18.02 32.60 24.73
CA PRO A 573 -18.52 33.35 25.87
C PRO A 573 -20.02 33.65 25.72
N ALA A 574 -20.80 33.16 26.69
CA ALA A 574 -22.21 33.42 26.86
C ALA A 574 -22.47 34.85 27.34
N ALA A 575 -22.40 35.82 26.42
CA ALA A 575 -22.99 37.15 26.63
C ALA A 575 -23.15 37.85 25.26
N ALA A 576 -24.33 37.69 24.64
CA ALA A 576 -24.98 38.61 23.66
C ALA A 576 -25.71 37.95 22.46
N ALA A 577 -26.09 36.66 22.48
CA ALA A 577 -26.93 36.10 21.39
C ALA A 577 -27.87 34.98 21.83
N ALA A 578 -28.87 35.29 22.66
CA ALA A 578 -29.84 34.28 23.15
C ALA A 578 -30.97 33.93 22.15
N ALA A 579 -31.22 34.76 21.11
CA ALA A 579 -32.36 34.56 20.21
C ALA A 579 -32.00 33.90 18.85
N ALA A 580 -30.79 34.13 18.32
CA ALA A 580 -30.32 33.44 17.11
C ALA A 580 -29.68 32.07 17.39
N ALA A 581 -29.22 31.84 18.63
CA ALA A 581 -28.60 30.59 19.05
C ALA A 581 -29.58 29.42 19.18
N ALA A 582 -30.87 29.65 19.43
CA ALA A 582 -31.84 28.55 19.55
C ALA A 582 -32.13 27.84 18.21
N ALA A 583 -32.07 28.56 17.09
CA ALA A 583 -32.22 27.98 15.75
C ALA A 583 -30.90 27.36 15.22
N ALA A 584 -29.74 27.92 15.61
CA ALA A 584 -28.43 27.37 15.28
C ALA A 584 -28.03 26.17 16.18
N ALA A 585 -28.51 26.11 17.42
CA ALA A 585 -28.30 24.98 18.35
C ALA A 585 -29.14 23.73 18.00
N ALA A 586 -30.10 23.83 17.09
CA ALA A 586 -30.73 22.66 16.47
C ALA A 586 -29.83 22.02 15.38
N ALA A 587 -28.78 22.72 14.94
CA ALA A 587 -27.84 22.27 13.91
C ALA A 587 -26.41 22.05 14.44
N THR A 588 -26.19 22.08 15.76
CA THR A 588 -24.88 21.86 16.39
C THR A 588 -24.47 20.37 16.40
N PRO A 589 -23.16 20.07 16.34
CA PRO A 589 -22.64 18.70 16.37
C PRO A 589 -22.88 17.93 17.68
N ALA A 590 -23.60 18.49 18.65
CA ALA A 590 -23.94 17.82 19.91
C ALA A 590 -24.76 16.52 19.71
N GLY A 591 -25.61 16.46 18.67
CA GLY A 591 -26.38 15.25 18.35
C GLY A 591 -25.54 14.07 17.82
N LEU A 592 -24.36 14.33 17.26
CA LEU A 592 -23.48 13.30 16.68
C LEU A 592 -22.77 12.45 17.74
N TYR A 593 -22.43 13.06 18.87
CA TYR A 593 -21.75 12.38 19.99
C TYR A 593 -22.72 11.57 20.88
N ALA A 594 -24.04 11.69 20.63
CA ALA A 594 -25.07 10.95 21.35
C ALA A 594 -25.44 9.60 20.70
N SER A 595 -24.83 9.23 19.56
CA SER A 595 -25.14 7.94 18.94
C SER A 595 -24.55 6.79 19.79
N PRO A 596 -25.34 5.74 20.09
CA PRO A 596 -24.84 4.59 20.86
C PRO A 596 -23.68 3.88 20.16
N GLU A 597 -23.58 3.98 18.83
CA GLU A 597 -22.45 3.48 18.05
C GLU A 597 -21.15 4.27 18.32
N CYS A 598 -21.19 5.61 18.31
CA CYS A 598 -20.01 6.42 18.62
C CYS A 598 -19.53 6.18 20.06
N PHE A 599 -20.46 6.03 21.01
CA PHE A 599 -20.13 5.68 22.39
C PHE A 599 -19.49 4.29 22.49
N ALA A 600 -20.03 3.28 21.79
CA ALA A 600 -19.44 1.94 21.74
C ALA A 600 -18.01 1.95 21.19
N LEU A 601 -17.76 2.78 20.17
CA LEU A 601 -16.42 3.01 19.64
C LEU A 601 -15.49 3.66 20.66
N CYS A 602 -15.93 4.73 21.36
CA CYS A 602 -15.16 5.37 22.43
C CYS A 602 -14.74 4.35 23.51
N VAL A 603 -15.70 3.56 24.00
CA VAL A 603 -15.44 2.52 25.01
C VAL A 603 -14.49 1.45 24.48
N THR A 604 -14.63 1.06 23.21
CA THR A 604 -13.73 0.10 22.58
C THR A 604 -12.30 0.66 22.45
N CYS A 605 -12.14 1.94 22.10
CA CYS A 605 -10.84 2.62 22.05
C CYS A 605 -10.20 2.77 23.44
N LEU A 606 -10.99 3.04 24.49
CA LEU A 606 -10.51 3.07 25.87
C LEU A 606 -10.01 1.69 26.32
N LYS A 607 -10.80 0.64 26.09
CA LYS A 607 -10.38 -0.75 26.37
C LYS A 607 -9.10 -1.09 25.61
N ALA A 608 -9.00 -0.66 24.36
CA ALA A 608 -7.83 -0.88 23.53
C ALA A 608 -6.58 -0.19 24.10
N GLY A 609 -6.69 1.08 24.48
CA GLY A 609 -5.60 1.83 25.11
C GLY A 609 -5.14 1.21 26.43
N MET A 610 -6.05 0.64 27.21
CA MET A 610 -5.72 -0.06 28.45
C MET A 610 -4.97 -1.38 28.20
N VAL A 611 -5.37 -2.17 27.20
CA VAL A 611 -4.66 -3.39 26.82
C VAL A 611 -3.25 -3.06 26.28
N ALA A 612 -3.14 -1.98 25.51
CA ALA A 612 -1.85 -1.47 25.03
C ALA A 612 -0.93 -1.07 26.20
N ALA A 613 -1.45 -0.29 27.14
CA ALA A 613 -0.72 0.19 28.32
C ALA A 613 -0.26 -0.94 29.25
N ALA A 614 -1.00 -2.05 29.29
CA ALA A 614 -0.69 -3.20 30.12
C ALA A 614 0.44 -4.09 29.54
N SER A 615 0.84 -3.90 28.27
CA SER A 615 1.91 -4.68 27.64
C SER A 615 3.28 -4.02 27.87
N PRO A 616 4.16 -4.63 28.68
CA PRO A 616 5.33 -3.93 29.22
C PRO A 616 6.59 -3.98 28.35
N GLN A 617 6.56 -4.63 27.17
CA GLN A 617 7.81 -5.06 26.53
C GLN A 617 8.49 -4.01 25.62
N HIS A 618 7.80 -2.97 25.12
CA HIS A 618 8.38 -2.14 24.04
C HIS A 618 7.98 -0.64 23.97
N MET A 619 7.39 -0.03 25.01
CA MET A 619 6.91 1.37 24.93
C MET A 619 7.99 2.40 25.32
N ARG A 620 8.32 3.35 24.44
CA ARG A 620 9.20 4.49 24.77
C ARG A 620 8.52 5.46 25.73
N HIS A 621 9.31 6.15 26.56
CA HIS A 621 8.81 7.11 27.55
C HIS A 621 7.94 8.23 26.95
N GLU A 622 8.34 8.81 25.81
CA GLU A 622 7.56 9.86 25.13
C GLU A 622 6.19 9.37 24.67
N ASP A 623 6.11 8.12 24.22
CA ASP A 623 4.88 7.53 23.73
C ASP A 623 3.93 7.27 24.91
N ALA A 624 4.44 6.75 26.03
CA ALA A 624 3.68 6.58 27.26
C ALA A 624 3.10 7.92 27.78
N LEU A 625 3.87 9.01 27.75
CA LEU A 625 3.39 10.35 28.10
C LEU A 625 2.25 10.81 27.18
N LYS A 626 2.38 10.60 25.87
CA LYS A 626 1.31 10.92 24.91
C LYS A 626 0.07 10.05 25.14
N LEU A 627 0.23 8.76 25.47
CA LEU A 627 -0.92 7.90 25.79
C LEU A 627 -1.65 8.40 27.04
N LEU A 628 -0.89 8.75 28.10
CA LEU A 628 -1.45 9.31 29.33
C LEU A 628 -2.23 10.61 29.05
N GLY A 629 -1.68 11.51 28.23
CA GLY A 629 -2.37 12.73 27.82
C GLY A 629 -3.68 12.46 27.06
N ASN A 630 -3.69 11.45 26.18
CA ASN A 630 -4.89 11.09 25.42
C ASN A 630 -5.93 10.32 26.24
N LEU A 631 -5.50 9.43 27.14
CA LEU A 631 -6.38 8.80 28.13
C LEU A 631 -7.02 9.85 29.03
N LEU A 632 -6.25 10.85 29.48
CA LEU A 632 -6.76 11.98 30.23
C LEU A 632 -7.80 12.76 29.42
N ALA A 633 -7.54 13.08 28.16
CA ALA A 633 -8.49 13.76 27.27
C ALA A 633 -9.78 12.94 27.05
N ALA A 634 -9.65 11.63 26.87
CA ALA A 634 -10.79 10.73 26.71
C ALA A 634 -11.64 10.70 27.98
N VAL A 635 -11.03 10.50 29.16
CA VAL A 635 -11.71 10.47 30.46
C VAL A 635 -12.40 11.81 30.77
N THR A 636 -11.80 12.94 30.41
CA THR A 636 -12.40 14.27 30.62
C THR A 636 -13.53 14.61 29.65
N SER A 637 -13.63 13.92 28.51
CA SER A 637 -14.70 14.15 27.52
C SER A 637 -16.01 13.41 27.82
N VAL A 638 -15.95 12.27 28.52
CA VAL A 638 -17.10 11.45 28.90
C VAL A 638 -18.21 12.22 29.64
N PRO A 639 -17.93 13.15 30.58
CA PRO A 639 -18.99 13.91 31.28
C PRO A 639 -19.82 14.78 30.36
N ALA A 640 -19.23 15.37 29.31
CA ALA A 640 -20.00 16.15 28.34
C ALA A 640 -21.01 15.27 27.57
N GLN A 641 -20.63 14.03 27.26
CA GLN A 641 -21.52 13.04 26.62
C GLN A 641 -22.57 12.48 27.60
N LEU A 642 -22.18 12.25 28.86
CA LEU A 642 -23.08 11.86 29.94
C LEU A 642 -24.13 12.92 30.23
N ALA A 643 -23.74 14.19 30.27
CA ALA A 643 -24.66 15.31 30.48
C ALA A 643 -25.69 15.42 29.34
N LEU A 644 -25.25 15.30 28.08
CA LEU A 644 -26.13 15.34 26.91
C LEU A 644 -27.13 14.17 26.87
N THR A 645 -26.69 12.96 27.22
CA THR A 645 -27.56 11.78 27.29
C THR A 645 -28.53 11.84 28.47
N HIS A 646 -28.08 12.39 29.61
CA HIS A 646 -28.94 12.62 30.77
C HIS A 646 -29.99 13.69 30.49
N GLU A 647 -29.61 14.84 29.91
CA GLU A 647 -30.55 15.90 29.51
C GLU A 647 -31.58 15.40 28.49
N SER A 648 -31.17 14.59 27.51
CA SER A 648 -32.09 14.00 26.54
C SER A 648 -33.09 13.02 27.19
N ALA A 649 -32.64 12.26 28.18
CA ALA A 649 -33.49 11.32 28.92
C ALA A 649 -34.43 12.03 29.91
N THR A 650 -33.96 13.07 30.61
CA THR A 650 -34.76 13.84 31.55
C THR A 650 -35.77 14.72 30.86
N THR A 651 -35.45 15.31 29.69
CA THR A 651 -36.42 16.06 28.88
C THR A 651 -37.51 15.15 28.31
N ALA A 652 -37.17 13.96 27.84
CA ALA A 652 -38.17 12.96 27.41
C ALA A 652 -39.04 12.47 28.58
N ALA A 653 -38.45 12.22 29.75
CA ALA A 653 -39.17 11.82 30.94
C ALA A 653 -40.04 12.94 31.52
N ALA A 654 -39.58 14.20 31.48
CA ALA A 654 -40.35 15.36 31.91
C ALA A 654 -41.51 15.64 30.95
N ALA A 655 -41.33 15.45 29.63
CA ALA A 655 -42.42 15.54 28.66
C ALA A 655 -43.46 14.43 28.87
N ALA A 656 -43.02 13.20 29.16
CA ALA A 656 -43.91 12.09 29.49
C ALA A 656 -44.62 12.27 30.85
N ALA A 657 -43.93 12.81 31.86
CA ALA A 657 -44.49 13.12 33.16
C ALA A 657 -45.48 14.29 33.10
N ALA A 658 -45.21 15.30 32.27
CA ALA A 658 -46.15 16.39 31.99
C ALA A 658 -47.41 15.88 31.27
N ALA A 659 -47.28 14.87 30.41
CA ALA A 659 -48.42 14.18 29.80
C ALA A 659 -49.19 13.27 30.77
N ALA A 660 -48.54 12.80 31.84
CA ALA A 660 -49.12 11.91 32.86
C ALA A 660 -49.55 12.61 34.16
N ALA A 661 -49.42 13.94 34.25
CA ALA A 661 -49.74 14.74 35.43
C ALA A 661 -51.27 14.89 35.62
N GLY A 662 -51.88 13.78 36.04
CA GLY A 662 -53.29 13.67 36.40
C GLY A 662 -53.51 12.62 37.49
N SER A 663 -52.61 12.48 38.47
CA SER A 663 -52.97 11.90 39.78
C SER A 663 -51.84 12.08 40.80
N SER A 664 -52.21 12.58 41.97
CA SER A 664 -51.35 12.99 43.08
C SER A 664 -50.98 11.84 44.02
N ALA A 665 -49.69 11.62 44.25
CA ALA A 665 -49.17 11.02 45.49
C ALA A 665 -47.72 11.46 45.72
N GLN A 666 -47.51 12.34 46.71
CA GLN A 666 -46.19 12.74 47.21
C GLN A 666 -45.61 11.62 48.07
N GLY A 667 -44.55 10.97 47.57
CA GLY A 667 -43.67 10.10 48.33
C GLY A 667 -42.24 10.58 48.21
N SER A 668 -41.72 11.24 49.25
CA SER A 668 -40.34 11.70 49.35
C SER A 668 -39.39 10.53 49.55
N ALA A 669 -38.98 9.88 48.46
CA ALA A 669 -37.81 9.01 48.47
C ALA A 669 -36.62 9.81 47.95
N GLN A 670 -35.61 10.02 48.81
CA GLN A 670 -34.27 10.44 48.38
C GLN A 670 -33.75 9.41 47.39
N GLN A 671 -33.97 9.65 46.10
CA GLN A 671 -33.28 8.94 45.05
C GLN A 671 -31.84 9.46 45.07
N ASN A 672 -30.92 8.64 45.57
CA ASN A 672 -29.50 8.83 45.32
C ASN A 672 -29.32 8.89 43.81
N GLU A 673 -29.09 10.10 43.30
CA GLU A 673 -28.72 10.41 41.91
C GLU A 673 -27.61 9.45 41.50
N PRO A 674 -27.92 8.38 40.73
CA PRO A 674 -26.93 7.38 40.41
C PRO A 674 -25.75 8.04 39.67
N GLY A 675 -26.02 9.07 38.84
CA GLY A 675 -25.04 9.85 38.08
C GLY A 675 -23.81 10.30 38.88
N SER A 676 -24.03 10.78 40.11
CA SER A 676 -23.01 11.40 40.97
C SER A 676 -21.75 10.56 41.18
N GLY A 677 -21.88 9.26 41.48
CA GLY A 677 -20.72 8.41 41.77
C GLY A 677 -19.80 8.18 40.57
N LEU A 678 -20.35 8.17 39.35
CA LEU A 678 -19.57 7.96 38.12
C LEU A 678 -18.79 9.24 37.75
N LEU A 679 -19.39 10.41 37.95
CA LEU A 679 -18.73 11.70 37.79
C LEU A 679 -17.62 11.87 38.83
N GLN A 680 -17.87 11.50 40.09
CA GLN A 680 -16.86 11.55 41.14
C GLN A 680 -15.68 10.61 40.87
N GLN A 681 -15.94 9.38 40.39
CA GLN A 681 -14.89 8.45 39.99
C GLN A 681 -14.08 8.98 38.80
N GLN A 682 -14.74 9.63 37.84
CA GLN A 682 -14.11 10.28 36.70
C GLN A 682 -13.23 11.47 37.11
N GLU A 683 -13.69 12.32 38.02
CA GLU A 683 -12.91 13.42 38.58
C GLU A 683 -11.66 12.91 39.32
N GLY A 684 -11.82 11.84 40.11
CA GLY A 684 -10.70 11.15 40.77
C GLY A 684 -9.68 10.63 39.77
N LEU A 685 -10.12 9.90 38.74
CA LEU A 685 -9.26 9.40 37.66
C LEU A 685 -8.57 10.53 36.89
N THR A 686 -9.30 11.60 36.59
CA THR A 686 -8.77 12.79 35.93
C THR A 686 -7.68 13.43 36.77
N GLY A 687 -7.88 13.53 38.09
CA GLY A 687 -6.90 14.01 39.05
C GLY A 687 -5.64 13.15 39.07
N SER A 688 -5.80 11.83 39.21
CA SER A 688 -4.69 10.87 39.20
C SER A 688 -3.90 10.91 37.90
N LEU A 689 -4.57 10.93 36.74
CA LEU A 689 -3.92 11.02 35.43
C LEU A 689 -3.20 12.36 35.24
N LYS A 690 -3.77 13.49 35.68
CA LYS A 690 -3.10 14.81 35.66
C LYS A 690 -1.84 14.80 36.52
N GLN A 691 -1.94 14.30 37.75
CA GLN A 691 -0.80 14.21 38.67
C GLN A 691 0.33 13.35 38.09
N LEU A 692 -0.03 12.22 37.47
CA LEU A 692 0.92 11.30 36.83
C LEU A 692 1.59 11.95 35.61
N LEU A 693 0.83 12.66 34.77
CA LEU A 693 1.36 13.43 33.63
C LEU A 693 2.29 14.57 34.09
N THR A 694 1.92 15.30 35.14
CA THR A 694 2.77 16.34 35.75
C THR A 694 4.04 15.73 36.32
N ALA A 695 3.95 14.66 37.11
CA ALA A 695 5.11 13.98 37.69
C ALA A 695 6.10 13.51 36.61
N ALA A 696 5.59 12.86 35.56
CA ALA A 696 6.41 12.34 34.47
C ALA A 696 7.02 13.44 33.58
N THR A 697 6.40 14.62 33.47
CA THR A 697 6.99 15.78 32.76
C THR A 697 7.98 16.57 33.63
N THR A 698 7.79 16.62 34.95
CA THR A 698 8.71 17.31 35.87
C THR A 698 9.93 16.48 36.28
N GLY A 699 9.81 15.14 36.32
CA GLY A 699 10.86 14.24 36.79
C GLY A 699 12.03 14.04 35.81
N GLY A 700 11.88 14.41 34.54
CA GLY A 700 12.88 14.18 33.49
C GLY A 700 14.04 15.16 33.42
N ARG A 701 14.15 16.12 34.35
CA ARG A 701 15.21 17.15 34.34
C ARG A 701 16.34 16.85 35.32
N ILE A 702 16.86 15.62 35.31
CA ILE A 702 18.15 15.36 35.95
C ILE A 702 19.21 15.99 35.05
N ARG A 703 19.86 17.05 35.57
CA ARG A 703 20.92 17.78 34.88
C ARG A 703 22.09 16.80 34.64
N PRO A 704 22.51 16.51 33.40
CA PRO A 704 23.66 15.66 33.18
C PRO A 704 24.88 16.33 33.79
N SER A 705 25.53 15.64 34.72
CA SER A 705 26.82 16.06 35.27
C SER A 705 27.86 16.01 34.14
N PRO A 706 28.61 17.09 33.84
CA PRO A 706 29.42 17.18 32.62
C PRO A 706 30.76 16.40 32.64
N GLU A 707 31.00 15.50 33.59
CA GLU A 707 32.30 14.86 33.76
C GLU A 707 32.20 13.34 33.83
N THR A 708 31.99 12.67 32.70
CA THR A 708 32.48 11.29 32.47
C THR A 708 32.33 10.91 30.99
N PRO A 709 33.43 10.60 30.27
CA PRO A 709 33.35 10.18 28.88
C PRO A 709 32.98 8.70 28.74
N SER A 710 31.98 8.46 27.89
CA SER A 710 31.73 7.30 27.03
C SER A 710 32.18 5.92 27.50
N SER A 711 31.21 5.12 27.99
CA SER A 711 31.01 3.71 27.62
C SER A 711 30.07 3.05 28.65
N MET A 712 28.78 2.88 28.30
CA MET A 712 27.92 1.74 28.66
C MET A 712 26.43 2.13 28.61
N VAL A 713 25.73 1.52 27.65
CA VAL A 713 24.33 1.04 27.61
C VAL A 713 23.18 1.96 28.12
N ASP A 714 22.11 2.02 27.32
CA ASP A 714 20.75 2.59 27.53
C ASP A 714 20.05 2.25 28.88
N PHE A 715 20.67 2.49 30.04
CA PHE A 715 20.06 2.25 31.35
C PHE A 715 19.02 3.33 31.73
N ASP A 716 19.13 4.54 31.17
CA ASP A 716 18.20 5.64 31.46
C ASP A 716 16.80 5.41 30.85
N ALA A 717 16.72 4.79 29.67
CA ALA A 717 15.45 4.43 29.04
C ALA A 717 14.71 3.33 29.82
N LEU A 718 15.46 2.35 30.34
CA LEU A 718 14.92 1.27 31.18
C LEU A 718 14.45 1.80 32.54
N GLY A 719 15.21 2.73 33.16
CA GLY A 719 14.83 3.41 34.39
C GLY A 719 13.57 4.26 34.24
N ALA A 720 13.44 4.99 33.13
CA ALA A 720 12.24 5.76 32.81
C ALA A 720 11.01 4.87 32.53
N MET A 721 11.18 3.71 31.87
CA MET A 721 10.12 2.72 31.67
C MET A 721 9.66 2.08 32.98
N LEU A 722 10.60 1.65 33.84
CA LEU A 722 10.30 1.09 35.15
C LEU A 722 9.64 2.14 36.06
N GLY A 723 10.04 3.41 35.93
CA GLY A 723 9.40 4.55 36.57
C GLY A 723 7.96 4.76 36.12
N LEU A 724 7.67 4.70 34.82
CA LEU A 724 6.31 4.78 34.26
C LEU A 724 5.43 3.61 34.71
N LYS A 725 5.99 2.39 34.78
CA LYS A 725 5.30 1.20 35.32
C LYS A 725 4.99 1.34 36.81
N ALA A 726 5.87 1.97 37.57
CA ALA A 726 5.62 2.30 38.98
C ALA A 726 4.60 3.46 39.12
N LEU A 727 4.58 4.39 38.16
CA LEU A 727 3.69 5.55 38.11
C LEU A 727 2.24 5.17 37.77
N ILE A 728 2.00 4.30 36.77
CA ILE A 728 0.70 3.65 36.58
C ILE A 728 0.60 2.52 37.60
N GLY A 729 0.49 2.87 38.87
CA GLY A 729 0.36 1.92 39.95
C GLY A 729 -0.81 0.95 39.68
N ALA A 730 -0.71 -0.27 40.22
CA ALA A 730 -1.78 -1.27 40.12
C ALA A 730 -3.15 -0.71 40.52
N GLU A 731 -3.15 0.26 41.45
CA GLU A 731 -4.34 0.98 41.87
C GLU A 731 -4.97 1.84 40.75
N LEU A 732 -4.18 2.64 39.99
CA LEU A 732 -4.72 3.44 38.89
C LEU A 732 -5.22 2.54 37.74
N ALA A 733 -4.49 1.48 37.44
CA ALA A 733 -4.94 0.48 36.47
C ALA A 733 -6.28 -0.13 36.90
N GLN A 734 -6.42 -0.50 38.18
CA GLN A 734 -7.67 -1.00 38.73
C GLN A 734 -8.78 0.06 38.71
N GLN A 735 -8.50 1.32 39.04
CA GLN A 735 -9.47 2.41 38.98
C GLN A 735 -10.00 2.63 37.55
N LEU A 736 -9.13 2.51 36.53
CA LEU A 736 -9.53 2.59 35.13
C LEU A 736 -10.40 1.39 34.72
N VAL A 737 -10.07 0.18 35.20
CA VAL A 737 -10.88 -1.03 34.98
C VAL A 737 -12.25 -0.88 35.64
N ASP A 738 -12.29 -0.43 36.88
CA ASP A 738 -13.52 -0.23 37.66
C ASP A 738 -14.40 0.86 37.03
N TYR A 739 -13.79 1.91 36.49
CA TYR A 739 -14.51 2.96 35.76
C TYR A 739 -15.08 2.45 34.44
N GLY A 740 -14.30 1.67 33.68
CA GLY A 740 -14.80 0.95 32.51
C GLY A 740 -15.95 0.01 32.85
N PHE A 741 -15.89 -0.67 34.00
CA PHE A 741 -16.93 -1.56 34.52
C PHE A 741 -18.21 -0.80 34.89
N ALA A 742 -18.06 0.36 35.55
CA ALA A 742 -19.18 1.22 35.90
C ALA A 742 -19.86 1.78 34.64
N LEU A 743 -19.08 2.23 33.65
CA LEU A 743 -19.59 2.72 32.37
C LEU A 743 -20.34 1.64 31.60
N SER A 744 -19.78 0.43 31.45
CA SER A 744 -20.46 -0.68 30.75
C SER A 744 -21.74 -1.12 31.47
N GLY A 745 -21.76 -1.02 32.80
CA GLY A 745 -22.94 -1.28 33.62
C GLY A 745 -24.08 -0.32 33.31
N ARG A 746 -23.77 0.95 33.07
CA ARG A 746 -24.74 2.04 32.85
C ARG A 746 -25.17 2.22 31.41
N PHE A 747 -24.27 2.00 30.47
CA PHE A 747 -24.49 2.26 29.05
C PHE A 747 -24.32 0.95 28.27
N PRO A 748 -25.30 0.04 28.38
CA PRO A 748 -25.17 -1.24 27.73
C PRO A 748 -25.13 -1.07 26.20
N CYS A 749 -24.04 -1.52 25.59
CA CYS A 749 -23.85 -1.48 24.15
C CYS A 749 -24.54 -2.67 23.48
N LYS A 750 -25.30 -2.38 22.42
CA LYS A 750 -26.01 -3.39 21.63
C LYS A 750 -25.10 -4.16 20.67
N LEU A 751 -23.85 -3.73 20.51
CA LEU A 751 -22.93 -4.23 19.49
C LEU A 751 -21.74 -4.99 20.07
N CYS A 752 -21.70 -5.17 21.40
CA CYS A 752 -20.62 -5.89 22.06
C CYS A 752 -21.03 -6.58 23.35
N CYS A 753 -20.18 -7.50 23.81
CA CYS A 753 -20.28 -8.10 25.12
C CYS A 753 -20.12 -7.01 26.18
N ASN A 754 -21.14 -6.88 27.03
CA ASN A 754 -21.16 -5.86 28.08
C ASN A 754 -20.28 -6.21 29.28
N ALA A 755 -19.66 -7.40 29.30
CA ALA A 755 -18.67 -7.75 30.32
C ALA A 755 -17.33 -7.03 30.03
N PRO A 756 -16.86 -6.15 30.93
CA PRO A 756 -15.73 -5.24 30.68
C PRO A 756 -14.37 -5.93 30.58
N GLY A 757 -14.24 -7.20 30.98
CA GLY A 757 -13.04 -8.03 30.81
C GLY A 757 -13.20 -9.17 29.82
N CYS A 758 -14.27 -9.20 29.01
CA CYS A 758 -14.48 -10.26 28.04
C CYS A 758 -13.42 -10.22 26.93
N THR A 759 -12.45 -11.13 27.00
CA THR A 759 -11.44 -11.38 25.95
C THR A 759 -11.86 -12.50 24.99
N ASN A 760 -13.02 -13.12 25.20
CA ASN A 760 -13.61 -14.18 24.37
C ASN A 760 -14.12 -13.65 23.00
N LEU A 761 -13.24 -12.96 22.28
CA LEU A 761 -13.39 -12.50 20.91
C LEU A 761 -13.23 -13.60 19.83
N PRO A 762 -12.49 -14.72 20.03
CA PRO A 762 -12.20 -15.64 18.93
C PRO A 762 -13.23 -16.76 18.70
N LYS A 763 -14.15 -17.03 19.63
CA LYS A 763 -15.04 -18.21 19.54
C LYS A 763 -16.37 -17.97 18.81
N PHE A 764 -16.79 -16.72 18.66
CA PHE A 764 -17.93 -16.29 17.85
C PHE A 764 -17.68 -14.84 17.47
N SER A 765 -17.69 -14.50 16.18
CA SER A 765 -17.67 -13.08 15.80
C SER A 765 -18.81 -12.40 16.54
N GLU A 766 -18.56 -11.27 17.21
CA GLU A 766 -19.61 -10.59 17.97
C GLU A 766 -20.83 -10.37 17.08
N LEU A 767 -20.66 -10.16 15.77
CA LEU A 767 -21.69 -10.12 14.74
C LEU A 767 -22.65 -11.34 14.73
N GLU A 768 -22.16 -12.57 14.88
CA GLU A 768 -23.02 -13.76 15.02
C GLU A 768 -23.63 -13.88 16.43
N ALA A 769 -22.91 -13.41 17.46
CA ALA A 769 -23.45 -13.35 18.81
C ALA A 769 -24.62 -12.34 18.87
N VAL A 770 -24.46 -11.09 18.43
CA VAL A 770 -25.53 -10.08 18.37
C VAL A 770 -26.61 -10.40 17.32
N GLY A 771 -26.28 -11.10 16.24
CA GLY A 771 -27.23 -11.43 15.17
C GLY A 771 -28.10 -12.67 15.42
N GLY A 772 -27.61 -13.70 16.12
CA GLY A 772 -28.23 -15.03 16.06
C GLY A 772 -28.58 -15.73 17.37
N LYS A 773 -27.72 -15.72 18.41
CA LYS A 773 -27.94 -16.51 19.66
C LYS A 773 -27.26 -15.92 20.91
N SER A 774 -26.92 -14.63 20.96
CA SER A 774 -26.35 -14.02 22.18
C SER A 774 -27.26 -14.20 23.37
N CYS A 775 -26.64 -14.35 24.55
CA CYS A 775 -27.33 -14.15 25.81
C CYS A 775 -27.70 -12.65 25.89
N MET A 776 -28.88 -12.29 25.38
CA MET A 776 -29.47 -10.98 25.64
C MET A 776 -29.96 -10.97 27.08
N CYS A 777 -29.81 -9.84 27.76
CA CYS A 777 -30.47 -9.68 29.05
C CYS A 777 -31.98 -9.75 28.83
N GLY A 778 -32.61 -10.84 29.28
CA GLY A 778 -34.05 -11.08 29.04
C GLY A 778 -34.98 -10.00 29.56
N ARG A 779 -34.50 -9.14 30.47
CA ARG A 779 -35.26 -8.04 31.05
C ARG A 779 -35.16 -6.74 30.23
N CYS A 780 -33.95 -6.22 30.00
CA CYS A 780 -33.80 -4.94 29.29
C CYS A 780 -33.65 -5.09 27.78
N LYS A 781 -33.37 -6.30 27.26
CA LYS A 781 -33.12 -6.61 25.84
C LYS A 781 -32.03 -5.77 25.14
N THR A 782 -31.35 -4.87 25.86
CA THR A 782 -30.35 -3.94 25.35
C THR A 782 -28.94 -4.48 25.59
N ALA A 783 -28.66 -4.97 26.80
CA ALA A 783 -27.38 -5.56 27.12
C ALA A 783 -27.24 -6.95 26.48
N ARG A 784 -26.09 -7.18 25.87
CA ARG A 784 -25.76 -8.43 25.17
C ARG A 784 -24.45 -9.00 25.67
N TYR A 785 -24.38 -10.32 25.68
CA TYR A 785 -23.25 -11.09 26.17
C TYR A 785 -22.92 -12.22 25.20
N CYS A 786 -21.63 -12.50 25.03
CA CYS A 786 -21.17 -13.61 24.18
C CYS A 786 -21.54 -14.98 24.76
N CYS A 787 -21.68 -15.07 26.09
CA CYS A 787 -22.10 -16.29 26.79
C CYS A 787 -22.79 -15.94 28.12
N ARG A 788 -23.38 -16.95 28.76
CA ARG A 788 -24.05 -16.80 30.05
C ARG A 788 -23.09 -16.42 31.19
N GLY A 789 -21.85 -16.92 31.18
CA GLY A 789 -20.83 -16.54 32.16
C GLY A 789 -20.58 -15.03 32.17
N CYS A 790 -20.37 -14.42 31.00
CA CYS A 790 -20.21 -12.97 30.89
C CYS A 790 -21.45 -12.18 31.35
N GLN A 791 -22.66 -12.72 31.17
CA GLN A 791 -23.87 -12.11 31.71
C GLN A 791 -23.89 -12.14 33.23
N GLU A 792 -23.55 -13.28 33.83
CA GLU A 792 -23.54 -13.47 35.29
C GLU A 792 -22.48 -12.60 35.96
N ASP A 793 -21.28 -12.52 35.37
CA ASP A 793 -20.18 -11.67 35.85
C ASP A 793 -20.56 -10.18 35.82
N HIS A 794 -21.17 -9.72 34.72
CA HIS A 794 -21.56 -8.31 34.57
C HIS A 794 -22.86 -7.95 35.29
N TRP A 795 -23.68 -8.94 35.69
CA TRP A 795 -25.02 -8.70 36.23
C TRP A 795 -25.02 -7.75 37.43
N LYS A 796 -24.02 -7.83 38.32
CA LYS A 796 -23.91 -6.96 39.50
C LYS A 796 -23.86 -5.48 39.12
N ALA A 797 -23.08 -5.12 38.10
CA ALA A 797 -23.04 -3.75 37.56
C ALA A 797 -24.32 -3.41 36.79
N HIS A 798 -24.76 -4.34 35.94
CA HIS A 798 -25.85 -4.07 35.00
C HIS A 798 -27.23 -3.96 35.65
N LYS A 799 -27.49 -4.64 36.77
CA LYS A 799 -28.82 -4.78 37.38
C LYS A 799 -29.56 -3.45 37.56
N HIS A 800 -28.86 -2.37 37.91
CA HIS A 800 -29.46 -1.06 38.10
C HIS A 800 -29.90 -0.43 36.78
N ALA A 801 -29.01 -0.38 35.78
CA ALA A 801 -29.34 0.11 34.45
C ALA A 801 -30.39 -0.77 33.75
N CYS A 802 -30.32 -2.08 33.96
CA CYS A 802 -31.29 -3.06 33.46
C CYS A 802 -32.72 -2.70 33.86
N ARG A 803 -32.93 -2.33 35.13
CA ARG A 803 -34.25 -1.93 35.63
C ARG A 803 -34.74 -0.63 34.99
N ALA A 804 -33.86 0.37 34.88
CA ALA A 804 -34.18 1.65 34.26
C ALA A 804 -34.56 1.47 32.78
N LEU A 805 -33.74 0.74 32.01
CA LEU A 805 -33.98 0.48 30.60
C LEU A 805 -35.23 -0.38 30.36
N ALA A 806 -35.48 -1.37 31.23
CA ALA A 806 -36.69 -2.18 31.12
C ALA A 806 -37.96 -1.38 31.42
N ALA A 807 -37.91 -0.46 32.39
CA ALA A 807 -39.03 0.44 32.66
C ALA A 807 -39.31 1.37 31.46
N GLN A 808 -38.25 1.92 30.85
CA GLN A 808 -38.35 2.75 29.65
C GLN A 808 -38.97 1.97 28.46
N GLN A 809 -38.59 0.71 28.26
CA GLN A 809 -39.17 -0.15 27.21
C GLN A 809 -40.63 -0.55 27.46
N GLN A 810 -41.11 -0.50 28.70
CA GLN A 810 -42.52 -0.76 29.01
C GLN A 810 -43.40 0.48 28.77
N GLN A 811 -42.78 1.67 28.68
CA GLN A 811 -43.45 2.93 28.40
C GLN A 811 -43.52 3.26 26.90
N GLN A 812 -42.71 2.58 26.09
CA GLN A 812 -42.76 2.60 24.63
C GLN A 812 -43.68 1.49 24.13
#